data_AF-A0A440B648-F1
#
_entry.id   AF-A0A440B648-F1
#
_cell.length_a   1.000
_cell.length_b   1.000
_cell.length_c   1.000
_cell.angle_alpha   90.00
_cell.angle_beta   90.00
_cell.angle_gamma   90.00
#
_symmetry.space_group_name_H-M   'P 1'
#
loop_
_entity.id
_entity.type
_entity.pdbx_description
1 polymer ?
#
loop_
_entity_poly.entity_id
_entity_poly.type
_entity_poly.pdbx_seq_one_letter_code
_entity_poly.pdbx_strand_id
1 'polypeptide(L)'
;MKRRSFLRLLGGTAILPSAPQANEGTIANPSVNSVKPTSAQGVLHDSIAGGGEIAEWAAVTAEMFGAVGDGTTDDDAAMVAMCDWGRKHGHLHWIGETGKIYTTKHAHMFCGIEYLTLDFNGAAIMNTHGGAADAGFVSNNEGLHFGTIFMTNGHEDGAGNYYAGETIATASAGDMTIEVTGSLDGTGLTAGARVFIYGFSGGGFSGFPPDPRISEYNEIESVDGSSVSLRRGLKYDYDARWPDGSGTFVFGAPRIISADRSNFKGYRRLIIHDINVVANPNWTTANANLERNGRVTIGGFDYCEIRGGQLDGGMYVSQGKYVDACELDVRGGIEFDKCIDEVVFRSSKCLEIGAGVGVRSLILEDVQAQDFWNLSPSKNLVVRRGRLIGLSASATSVLGPTSSLTENISFEGTEFVVTSSTKTCLFSGDYREMSITKESDTLLSISRRHFDSSQIARFMSPDAMLYTSAGVPAFRLNKMPYEVDDVVYFEGDSLVSLSTDNEIRAFCHRNIRTRDLAFVGPYGKQIRTLGRAIATPVDIDSFDIGPAFFSFDQRIIPPTGGSITNPIGKRMFINRISIDVLRAYSGDSGTATLQLRNIGGATLFTVDLKTAGRRVIDVSGAYNLASGDSGAIDHDPIWIVDIRVTNGLSVRSDLEGSLWSFRCEGVRTPL
;
A
#
# COMPACT_ATOMS: atom_id res chain seq x y z
N MET A 1 30.91 57.21 -7.27
CA MET A 1 32.17 57.95 -6.97
C MET A 1 32.53 57.81 -5.49
N LYS A 2 33.74 58.23 -5.09
CA LYS A 2 34.28 58.50 -3.72
C LYS A 2 33.20 58.99 -2.71
N ARG A 3 33.27 58.85 -1.38
CA ARG A 3 34.18 58.29 -0.32
C ARG A 3 33.36 58.35 1.02
N ARG A 4 33.64 57.77 2.20
CA ARG A 4 34.71 57.03 2.94
C ARG A 4 34.02 55.80 3.63
N SER A 5 34.59 54.80 4.30
CA SER A 5 35.81 54.55 5.11
C SER A 5 35.76 54.97 6.61
N PHE A 6 35.56 54.00 7.52
CA PHE A 6 36.15 54.00 8.86
C PHE A 6 36.42 52.56 9.34
N LEU A 7 37.42 52.38 10.21
CA LEU A 7 37.96 51.06 10.59
C LEU A 7 38.67 51.13 11.95
N ARG A 8 38.36 50.22 12.88
CA ARG A 8 39.29 49.77 13.94
C ARG A 8 38.81 48.51 14.66
N LEU A 9 39.78 47.67 15.05
CA LEU A 9 39.58 46.49 15.89
C LEU A 9 39.75 46.87 17.37
N LEU A 10 38.91 46.29 18.23
CA LEU A 10 39.26 45.55 19.45
C LEU A 10 38.20 44.41 19.56
N GLY A 11 38.46 43.22 20.09
CA GLY A 11 39.62 42.73 20.82
C GLY A 11 39.16 42.00 22.07
N GLY A 12 38.66 40.77 21.95
CA GLY A 12 38.08 40.03 23.07
C GLY A 12 37.85 38.54 22.77
N THR A 13 38.75 37.68 23.25
CA THR A 13 38.62 36.22 23.19
C THR A 13 37.72 35.71 24.32
N ALA A 14 36.62 35.05 23.99
CA ALA A 14 35.86 34.24 24.93
C ALA A 14 36.39 32.80 24.93
N ILE A 15 36.90 32.33 26.07
CA ILE A 15 37.37 30.96 26.25
C ILE A 15 36.18 30.11 26.70
N LEU A 16 35.81 29.10 25.92
CA LEU A 16 34.89 28.05 26.37
C LEU A 16 35.68 27.01 27.18
N PRO A 17 35.22 26.60 28.37
CA PRO A 17 35.91 25.59 29.17
C PRO A 17 35.80 24.21 28.52
N SER A 18 36.91 23.48 28.52
CA SER A 18 36.97 22.08 28.07
C SER A 18 36.15 21.18 29.00
N ALA A 19 35.39 20.24 28.43
CA ALA A 19 34.74 19.18 29.20
C ALA A 19 35.80 18.30 29.91
N PRO A 20 35.54 17.86 31.16
CA PRO A 20 36.46 16.97 31.87
C PRO A 20 36.44 15.56 31.26
N GLN A 21 37.62 14.95 31.12
CA GLN A 21 37.71 13.51 30.93
C GLN A 21 37.25 12.79 32.20
N ALA A 22 36.41 11.77 32.06
CA ALA A 22 36.08 10.82 33.12
C ALA A 22 36.73 9.47 32.77
N ASN A 23 37.32 8.81 33.78
CA ASN A 23 38.17 7.65 33.58
C ASN A 23 37.39 6.37 33.25
N GLU A 24 38.08 5.44 32.58
CA GLU A 24 37.70 4.03 32.59
C GLU A 24 37.66 3.52 34.04
N GLY A 25 36.48 3.05 34.48
CA GLY A 25 36.26 2.60 35.85
C GLY A 25 35.46 1.30 35.87
N THR A 26 36.15 0.18 36.09
CA THR A 26 35.54 -1.15 36.12
C THR A 26 34.60 -1.28 37.32
N ILE A 27 33.30 -1.34 37.08
CA ILE A 27 32.29 -1.62 38.12
C ILE A 27 31.70 -3.00 37.86
N ALA A 28 31.73 -3.86 38.89
CA ALA A 28 31.23 -5.23 38.79
C ALA A 28 29.70 -5.28 38.79
N ASN A 29 29.12 -6.26 38.09
CA ASN A 29 27.69 -6.54 38.11
C ASN A 29 27.21 -6.87 39.55
N PRO A 30 26.29 -6.10 40.15
CA PRO A 30 25.45 -6.63 41.22
C PRO A 30 24.44 -7.61 40.60
N SER A 31 24.39 -8.84 41.10
CA SER A 31 23.42 -9.84 40.66
C SER A 31 21.99 -9.38 41.00
N VAL A 32 21.23 -8.96 39.99
CA VAL A 32 19.78 -8.74 40.14
C VAL A 32 19.14 -10.12 40.35
N ASN A 33 18.76 -10.40 41.60
CA ASN A 33 18.00 -11.60 41.92
C ASN A 33 16.68 -11.57 41.15
N SER A 34 16.45 -12.56 40.30
CA SER A 34 15.18 -12.77 39.62
C SER A 34 14.12 -13.15 40.66
N VAL A 35 13.35 -12.15 41.12
CA VAL A 35 12.13 -12.40 41.87
C VAL A 35 11.18 -13.14 40.93
N LYS A 36 11.03 -14.46 41.16
CA LYS A 36 10.03 -15.25 40.45
C LYS A 36 8.65 -14.62 40.68
N PRO A 37 7.80 -14.45 39.65
CA PRO A 37 6.40 -14.20 39.89
C PRO A 37 5.83 -15.41 40.64
N THR A 38 5.43 -15.21 41.90
CA THR A 38 4.74 -16.25 42.67
C THR A 38 3.35 -16.43 42.08
N SER A 39 3.13 -17.60 41.49
CA SER A 39 1.89 -18.00 40.82
C SER A 39 0.65 -17.80 41.70
N ALA A 40 -0.21 -16.84 41.34
CA ALA A 40 -1.58 -16.72 41.87
C ALA A 40 -2.56 -17.75 41.24
N GLN A 41 -2.01 -18.87 40.75
CA GLN A 41 -2.63 -19.82 39.82
C GLN A 41 -3.32 -20.99 40.57
N GLY A 42 -3.83 -20.74 41.78
CA GLY A 42 -4.05 -21.80 42.78
C GLY A 42 -5.32 -21.65 43.63
N VAL A 43 -6.42 -21.14 43.08
CA VAL A 43 -7.73 -21.06 43.79
C VAL A 43 -8.94 -21.45 42.92
N LEU A 44 -8.88 -21.36 41.58
CA LEU A 44 -10.07 -21.46 40.72
C LEU A 44 -10.29 -22.80 39.98
N HIS A 45 -9.33 -23.73 39.96
CA HIS A 45 -9.47 -24.98 39.19
C HIS A 45 -10.46 -26.00 39.79
N ASP A 46 -10.65 -26.03 41.12
CA ASP A 46 -11.41 -27.11 41.79
C ASP A 46 -12.92 -26.85 41.95
N SER A 47 -13.45 -25.69 41.57
CA SER A 47 -14.86 -25.31 41.82
C SER A 47 -15.79 -25.29 40.60
N ILE A 48 -15.25 -25.25 39.38
CA ILE A 48 -16.06 -24.99 38.16
C ILE A 48 -16.79 -26.26 37.66
N ALA A 49 -16.31 -27.46 38.02
CA ALA A 49 -17.03 -28.72 37.78
C ALA A 49 -18.40 -28.83 38.49
N GLY A 50 -18.76 -27.84 39.32
CA GLY A 50 -20.00 -27.77 40.10
C GLY A 50 -21.00 -26.70 39.66
N GLY A 51 -20.97 -26.22 38.42
CA GLY A 51 -22.05 -25.38 37.85
C GLY A 51 -22.22 -23.99 38.47
N GLY A 52 -21.14 -23.41 38.99
CA GLY A 52 -21.15 -22.03 39.49
C GLY A 52 -21.27 -20.99 38.37
N GLU A 53 -21.93 -19.87 38.66
CA GLU A 53 -22.01 -18.75 37.71
C GLU A 53 -20.63 -18.10 37.52
N ILE A 54 -20.16 -18.06 36.27
CA ILE A 54 -18.98 -17.29 35.88
C ILE A 54 -19.32 -15.79 36.06
N ALA A 55 -18.48 -15.06 36.80
CA ALA A 55 -18.71 -13.65 37.07
C ALA A 55 -18.69 -12.80 35.78
N GLU A 56 -19.50 -11.75 35.74
CA GLU A 56 -19.82 -10.93 34.55
C GLU A 56 -18.63 -10.16 33.92
N TRP A 57 -17.40 -10.33 34.41
CA TRP A 57 -16.17 -9.77 33.85
C TRP A 57 -14.96 -10.70 34.06
N ALA A 58 -15.19 -11.99 34.31
CA ALA A 58 -14.12 -12.96 34.49
C ALA A 58 -13.51 -13.36 33.13
N ALA A 59 -12.18 -13.47 33.09
CA ALA A 59 -11.51 -14.16 32.00
C ALA A 59 -11.82 -15.66 32.04
N VAL A 60 -12.05 -16.25 30.87
CA VAL A 60 -12.42 -17.66 30.70
C VAL A 60 -11.42 -18.40 29.81
N THR A 61 -11.36 -19.71 29.95
CA THR A 61 -10.59 -20.60 29.07
C THR A 61 -11.53 -21.58 28.37
N ALA A 62 -11.11 -22.16 27.25
CA ALA A 62 -11.98 -23.05 26.46
C ALA A 62 -12.29 -24.38 27.21
N GLU A 63 -11.42 -24.79 28.12
CA GLU A 63 -11.56 -25.94 29.02
C GLU A 63 -12.76 -25.81 29.95
N MET A 64 -13.12 -24.58 30.36
CA MET A 64 -14.32 -24.32 31.16
C MET A 64 -15.62 -24.68 30.42
N PHE A 65 -15.55 -24.78 29.08
CA PHE A 65 -16.62 -25.20 28.19
C PHE A 65 -16.40 -26.60 27.61
N GLY A 66 -15.33 -27.30 28.02
CA GLY A 66 -15.05 -28.70 27.66
C GLY A 66 -13.98 -28.93 26.59
N ALA A 67 -13.23 -27.91 26.16
CA ALA A 67 -12.16 -28.09 25.17
C ALA A 67 -10.99 -28.93 25.72
N VAL A 68 -10.34 -29.67 24.83
CA VAL A 68 -9.14 -30.47 25.09
C VAL A 68 -7.89 -29.72 24.60
N GLY A 69 -7.93 -29.18 23.38
CA GLY A 69 -6.84 -28.41 22.77
C GLY A 69 -5.55 -29.18 22.52
N ASP A 70 -5.65 -30.46 22.14
CA ASP A 70 -4.48 -31.34 21.86
C ASP A 70 -3.96 -31.28 20.41
N GLY A 71 -4.55 -30.44 19.54
CA GLY A 71 -4.21 -30.35 18.12
C GLY A 71 -4.84 -31.43 17.23
N THR A 72 -5.67 -32.32 17.76
CA THR A 72 -6.33 -33.43 17.05
C THR A 72 -7.81 -33.63 17.41
N THR A 73 -8.19 -33.28 18.64
CA THR A 73 -9.57 -33.34 19.15
C THR A 73 -10.37 -32.14 18.66
N ASP A 74 -11.61 -32.41 18.27
CA ASP A 74 -12.60 -31.44 17.77
C ASP A 74 -13.18 -30.62 18.93
N ASP A 75 -12.66 -29.40 19.15
CA ASP A 75 -13.04 -28.51 20.26
C ASP A 75 -14.27 -27.63 19.94
N ASP A 76 -14.89 -27.80 18.76
CA ASP A 76 -16.00 -26.96 18.24
C ASP A 76 -17.08 -26.64 19.27
N ALA A 77 -17.63 -27.67 19.92
CA ALA A 77 -18.74 -27.51 20.85
C ALA A 77 -18.38 -26.63 22.06
N ALA A 78 -17.12 -26.70 22.52
CA ALA A 78 -16.62 -25.89 23.62
C ALA A 78 -16.31 -24.45 23.18
N MET A 79 -15.67 -24.28 22.02
CA MET A 79 -15.36 -22.96 21.46
C MET A 79 -16.64 -22.16 21.13
N VAL A 80 -17.65 -22.82 20.55
CA VAL A 80 -18.96 -22.22 20.29
C VAL A 80 -19.67 -21.86 21.60
N ALA A 81 -19.71 -22.75 22.59
CA ALA A 81 -20.35 -22.47 23.88
C ALA A 81 -19.68 -21.31 24.65
N MET A 82 -18.34 -21.20 24.57
CA MET A 82 -17.58 -20.06 25.10
C MET A 82 -17.96 -18.74 24.39
N CYS A 83 -18.09 -18.77 23.07
CA CYS A 83 -18.44 -17.59 22.29
C CYS A 83 -19.92 -17.19 22.46
N ASP A 84 -20.83 -18.14 22.66
CA ASP A 84 -22.22 -17.87 23.00
C ASP A 84 -22.39 -17.29 24.41
N TRP A 85 -21.59 -17.76 25.38
CA TRP A 85 -21.45 -17.07 26.67
C TRP A 85 -20.98 -15.63 26.47
N GLY A 86 -19.99 -15.40 25.59
CA GLY A 86 -19.51 -14.06 25.26
C GLY A 86 -20.57 -13.15 24.61
N ARG A 87 -21.31 -13.67 23.64
CA ARG A 87 -22.44 -12.96 22.98
C ARG A 87 -23.50 -12.56 23.99
N LYS A 88 -23.87 -13.46 24.91
CA LYS A 88 -24.89 -13.22 25.94
C LYS A 88 -24.54 -12.05 26.86
N HIS A 89 -23.26 -11.86 27.19
CA HIS A 89 -22.80 -10.78 28.07
C HIS A 89 -22.20 -9.59 27.30
N GLY A 90 -22.26 -9.59 25.97
CA GLY A 90 -21.73 -8.54 25.09
C GLY A 90 -20.20 -8.44 25.04
N HIS A 91 -19.47 -9.26 25.79
CA HIS A 91 -18.01 -9.22 25.90
C HIS A 91 -17.45 -10.64 26.11
N LEU A 92 -16.18 -10.82 25.76
CA LEU A 92 -15.42 -12.05 26.07
C LEU A 92 -13.96 -11.67 26.31
N HIS A 93 -13.40 -12.17 27.42
CA HIS A 93 -11.95 -12.22 27.63
C HIS A 93 -11.54 -13.69 27.69
N TRP A 94 -10.97 -14.18 26.60
CA TRP A 94 -10.43 -15.53 26.51
C TRP A 94 -8.93 -15.53 26.83
N ILE A 95 -8.50 -16.52 27.62
CA ILE A 95 -7.09 -16.83 27.86
C ILE A 95 -6.84 -18.26 27.36
N GLY A 96 -5.86 -18.43 26.47
CA GLY A 96 -5.38 -19.73 26.00
C GLY A 96 -4.44 -20.41 26.99
N GLU A 97 -4.53 -21.73 27.11
CA GLU A 97 -3.59 -22.53 27.92
C GLU A 97 -2.31 -22.81 27.14
N THR A 98 -1.16 -22.40 27.69
CA THR A 98 0.15 -22.44 27.00
C THR A 98 0.51 -23.83 26.48
N GLY A 99 0.81 -23.93 25.18
CA GLY A 99 1.20 -25.17 24.52
C GLY A 99 0.04 -25.98 23.94
N LYS A 100 -1.22 -25.54 24.07
CA LYS A 100 -2.37 -26.15 23.42
C LYS A 100 -2.58 -25.68 21.98
N ILE A 101 -3.26 -26.50 21.20
CA ILE A 101 -3.74 -26.18 19.85
C ILE A 101 -5.22 -26.53 19.81
N TYR A 102 -6.09 -25.52 19.91
CA TYR A 102 -7.53 -25.70 19.84
C TYR A 102 -7.95 -25.94 18.38
N THR A 103 -8.67 -27.02 18.12
CA THR A 103 -9.10 -27.36 16.75
C THR A 103 -10.59 -27.14 16.56
N THR A 104 -10.95 -26.46 15.47
CA THR A 104 -12.33 -26.07 15.17
C THR A 104 -12.64 -26.23 13.69
N LYS A 105 -13.91 -26.14 13.30
CA LYS A 105 -14.41 -26.00 11.92
C LYS A 105 -15.02 -24.61 11.67
N HIS A 106 -15.01 -23.74 12.70
CA HIS A 106 -15.73 -22.48 12.75
C HIS A 106 -14.76 -21.29 12.75
N ALA A 107 -14.42 -20.77 11.56
CA ALA A 107 -13.59 -19.58 11.44
C ALA A 107 -14.30 -18.33 11.98
N HIS A 108 -15.64 -18.28 11.89
CA HIS A 108 -16.49 -17.16 12.30
C HIS A 108 -16.83 -17.17 13.80
N MET A 109 -16.29 -18.09 14.60
CA MET A 109 -16.72 -18.36 15.97
C MET A 109 -16.69 -17.14 16.93
N PHE A 110 -15.83 -16.14 16.70
CA PHE A 110 -15.74 -14.94 17.53
C PHE A 110 -16.69 -13.79 17.14
N CYS A 111 -17.47 -13.96 16.07
CA CYS A 111 -18.38 -12.93 15.57
C CYS A 111 -19.54 -12.61 16.53
N GLY A 112 -19.91 -11.33 16.61
CA GLY A 112 -21.07 -10.85 17.36
C GLY A 112 -20.80 -10.45 18.81
N ILE A 113 -19.55 -10.39 19.24
CA ILE A 113 -19.12 -9.98 20.59
C ILE A 113 -18.63 -8.53 20.53
N GLU A 114 -19.20 -7.61 21.31
CA GLU A 114 -18.94 -6.16 21.15
C GLU A 114 -17.59 -5.71 21.75
N TYR A 115 -17.14 -6.38 22.82
CA TYR A 115 -15.84 -6.17 23.43
C TYR A 115 -15.09 -7.50 23.54
N LEU A 116 -14.07 -7.70 22.70
CA LEU A 116 -13.36 -8.96 22.59
C LEU A 116 -11.87 -8.81 22.94
N THR A 117 -11.39 -9.63 23.87
CA THR A 117 -9.98 -9.76 24.25
C THR A 117 -9.57 -11.21 24.13
N LEU A 118 -8.52 -11.49 23.35
CA LEU A 118 -8.02 -12.84 23.08
C LEU A 118 -6.52 -12.90 23.45
N ASP A 119 -6.21 -13.41 24.64
CA ASP A 119 -4.84 -13.60 25.11
C ASP A 119 -4.41 -15.04 24.80
N PHE A 120 -3.72 -15.25 23.68
CA PHE A 120 -3.34 -16.60 23.23
C PHE A 120 -2.34 -17.25 24.19
N ASN A 121 -1.44 -16.48 24.82
CA ASN A 121 -0.56 -16.95 25.91
C ASN A 121 0.23 -18.24 25.55
N GLY A 122 0.64 -18.37 24.28
CA GLY A 122 1.35 -19.53 23.76
C GLY A 122 0.49 -20.78 23.47
N ALA A 123 -0.84 -20.67 23.52
CA ALA A 123 -1.74 -21.59 22.80
C ALA A 123 -1.73 -21.29 21.29
N ALA A 124 -2.52 -22.04 20.52
CA ALA A 124 -2.80 -21.79 19.10
C ALA A 124 -4.25 -22.15 18.75
N ILE A 125 -4.73 -21.67 17.59
CA ILE A 125 -5.99 -22.12 16.96
C ILE A 125 -5.70 -22.70 15.58
N MET A 126 -6.34 -23.82 15.25
CA MET A 126 -6.33 -24.45 13.93
C MET A 126 -7.76 -24.64 13.40
N ASN A 127 -8.09 -24.03 12.27
CA ASN A 127 -9.30 -24.41 11.54
C ASN A 127 -9.02 -25.68 10.72
N THR A 128 -9.79 -26.73 10.99
CA THR A 128 -9.65 -28.08 10.42
C THR A 128 -10.51 -28.31 9.19
N HIS A 129 -11.52 -27.47 8.94
CA HIS A 129 -12.54 -27.73 7.93
C HIS A 129 -13.03 -26.46 7.24
N GLY A 130 -13.02 -26.49 5.91
CA GLY A 130 -13.77 -25.53 5.12
C GLY A 130 -15.21 -26.00 5.01
N GLY A 131 -16.15 -25.14 5.44
CA GLY A 131 -17.56 -25.50 5.60
C GLY A 131 -18.14 -26.25 4.40
N ALA A 132 -18.79 -27.40 4.68
CA ALA A 132 -19.22 -28.41 3.71
C ALA A 132 -20.16 -27.94 2.58
N ALA A 133 -20.58 -26.67 2.57
CA ALA A 133 -21.41 -26.08 1.54
C ALA A 133 -20.64 -25.72 0.26
N ASP A 134 -19.36 -25.31 0.34
CA ASP A 134 -18.67 -24.82 -0.87
C ASP A 134 -17.13 -24.89 -0.85
N ALA A 135 -16.57 -25.56 -1.87
CA ALA A 135 -15.13 -25.54 -2.17
C ALA A 135 -14.70 -24.27 -2.93
N GLY A 136 -15.65 -23.47 -3.41
CA GLY A 136 -15.42 -22.18 -4.07
C GLY A 136 -15.29 -20.99 -3.12
N PHE A 137 -15.70 -21.11 -1.85
CA PHE A 137 -15.70 -19.98 -0.93
C PHE A 137 -14.36 -19.80 -0.20
N VAL A 138 -13.90 -18.56 -0.06
CA VAL A 138 -12.51 -18.28 0.31
C VAL A 138 -12.28 -18.34 1.82
N SER A 139 -13.17 -17.78 2.65
CA SER A 139 -13.06 -17.81 4.12
C SER A 139 -13.08 -19.22 4.71
N ASN A 140 -13.61 -20.20 3.99
CA ASN A 140 -13.55 -21.62 4.34
C ASN A 140 -12.11 -22.18 4.43
N ASN A 141 -11.10 -21.46 3.91
CA ASN A 141 -9.69 -21.88 3.98
C ASN A 141 -8.88 -20.99 4.92
N GLU A 142 -9.53 -20.21 5.79
CA GLU A 142 -8.90 -19.25 6.71
C GLU A 142 -8.95 -19.78 8.16
N GLY A 143 -7.97 -19.39 8.98
CA GLY A 143 -7.84 -19.88 10.36
C GLY A 143 -8.75 -19.17 11.36
N LEU A 144 -8.93 -17.86 11.20
CA LEU A 144 -9.89 -17.03 11.96
C LEU A 144 -10.47 -15.93 11.06
N HIS A 145 -11.76 -15.65 11.23
CA HIS A 145 -12.45 -14.56 10.54
C HIS A 145 -13.39 -13.79 11.49
N PHE A 146 -13.04 -12.52 11.74
CA PHE A 146 -13.88 -11.56 12.44
C PHE A 146 -14.71 -10.81 11.39
N GLY A 147 -16.04 -10.95 11.41
CA GLY A 147 -16.91 -10.58 10.29
C GLY A 147 -16.95 -9.09 9.92
N THR A 148 -17.15 -8.80 8.63
CA THR A 148 -17.20 -7.42 8.11
C THR A 148 -18.58 -6.79 8.27
N ILE A 149 -18.64 -5.45 8.29
CA ILE A 149 -19.89 -4.68 8.53
C ILE A 149 -20.98 -4.89 7.48
N PHE A 150 -20.68 -5.52 6.35
CA PHE A 150 -21.65 -5.83 5.29
C PHE A 150 -22.29 -7.21 5.43
N MET A 151 -21.79 -8.09 6.29
CA MET A 151 -22.28 -9.48 6.41
C MET A 151 -23.70 -9.54 7.01
N THR A 152 -24.45 -10.59 6.66
CA THR A 152 -25.82 -10.82 7.16
C THR A 152 -26.03 -12.16 7.88
N ASN A 153 -24.97 -12.98 7.99
CA ASN A 153 -24.96 -14.32 8.59
C ASN A 153 -24.46 -14.31 10.06
N GLY A 154 -24.21 -13.14 10.65
CA GLY A 154 -23.80 -13.01 12.05
C GLY A 154 -22.51 -13.75 12.37
N HIS A 155 -22.63 -14.96 12.92
CA HIS A 155 -21.53 -15.84 13.33
C HIS A 155 -21.60 -17.24 12.69
N GLU A 156 -22.52 -17.48 11.77
CA GLU A 156 -22.61 -18.74 11.02
C GLU A 156 -21.51 -18.78 9.93
N ASP A 157 -20.79 -19.89 9.81
CA ASP A 157 -19.86 -20.13 8.71
C ASP A 157 -20.60 -20.51 7.42
N GLY A 158 -20.31 -19.82 6.33
CA GLY A 158 -20.92 -20.06 5.02
C GLY A 158 -21.18 -18.81 4.21
N ALA A 159 -21.88 -18.98 3.08
CA ALA A 159 -22.23 -17.90 2.16
C ALA A 159 -23.39 -17.05 2.70
N GLY A 160 -23.08 -16.11 3.59
CA GLY A 160 -23.98 -15.02 3.94
C GLY A 160 -24.28 -14.12 2.74
N ASN A 161 -25.45 -13.48 2.75
CA ASN A 161 -25.68 -12.34 1.87
C ASN A 161 -24.86 -11.13 2.35
N TYR A 162 -24.76 -10.13 1.49
CA TYR A 162 -24.20 -8.83 1.84
C TYR A 162 -25.29 -7.76 1.84
N TYR A 163 -25.33 -6.97 2.90
CA TYR A 163 -26.20 -5.80 3.03
C TYR A 163 -25.33 -4.54 2.90
N ALA A 164 -25.72 -3.65 1.99
CA ALA A 164 -24.98 -2.43 1.67
C ALA A 164 -25.54 -1.17 2.36
N GLY A 165 -26.42 -1.32 3.35
CA GLY A 165 -27.08 -0.17 3.97
C GLY A 165 -28.06 0.56 3.06
N GLU A 166 -28.85 1.44 3.67
CA GLU A 166 -29.82 2.26 2.96
C GLU A 166 -29.14 3.46 2.29
N THR A 167 -29.67 3.90 1.15
CA THR A 167 -29.21 5.13 0.49
C THR A 167 -29.58 6.37 1.30
N ILE A 168 -28.74 7.40 1.21
CA ILE A 168 -28.98 8.71 1.82
C ILE A 168 -29.15 9.79 0.75
N ALA A 169 -29.83 10.88 1.10
CA ALA A 169 -29.90 12.08 0.27
C ALA A 169 -28.54 12.80 0.19
N THR A 170 -28.44 13.80 -0.69
CA THR A 170 -27.27 14.69 -0.74
C THR A 170 -27.14 15.46 0.58
N ALA A 171 -25.97 15.35 1.23
CA ALA A 171 -25.65 15.94 2.52
C ALA A 171 -24.20 16.49 2.51
N SER A 172 -23.96 17.55 3.26
CA SER A 172 -22.73 18.36 3.21
C SER A 172 -21.80 18.03 4.38
N ALA A 173 -20.50 18.29 4.21
CA ALA A 173 -19.56 18.23 5.33
C ALA A 173 -19.98 19.22 6.44
N GLY A 174 -20.12 18.71 7.67
CA GLY A 174 -20.61 19.44 8.83
C GLY A 174 -22.11 19.25 9.14
N ASP A 175 -22.92 18.72 8.23
CA ASP A 175 -24.34 18.45 8.49
C ASP A 175 -24.49 17.39 9.59
N MET A 176 -25.33 17.67 10.60
CA MET A 176 -25.61 16.75 11.72
C MET A 176 -26.92 15.96 11.54
N THR A 177 -27.63 16.15 10.43
CA THR A 177 -28.88 15.46 10.12
C THR A 177 -28.86 15.05 8.66
N ILE A 178 -29.16 13.78 8.38
CA ILE A 178 -29.22 13.21 7.03
C ILE A 178 -30.59 12.60 6.77
N GLU A 179 -31.07 12.71 5.54
CA GLU A 179 -32.31 12.07 5.11
C GLU A 179 -31.99 10.69 4.50
N VAL A 180 -32.56 9.62 5.04
CA VAL A 180 -32.44 8.27 4.49
C VAL A 180 -33.54 8.05 3.45
N THR A 181 -33.14 7.68 2.24
CA THR A 181 -34.05 7.50 1.09
C THR A 181 -34.45 6.04 0.84
N GLY A 182 -33.78 5.10 1.50
CA GLY A 182 -34.17 3.69 1.58
C GLY A 182 -35.23 3.41 2.65
N SER A 183 -35.49 2.14 2.94
CA SER A 183 -36.46 1.73 3.98
C SER A 183 -35.76 1.54 5.32
N LEU A 184 -36.26 2.16 6.39
CA LEU A 184 -35.69 2.00 7.72
C LEU A 184 -36.06 0.68 8.42
N ASP A 185 -37.05 -0.07 7.90
CA ASP A 185 -37.53 -1.31 8.50
C ASP A 185 -36.43 -2.38 8.60
N GLY A 186 -36.10 -2.79 9.82
CA GLY A 186 -35.11 -3.86 10.09
C GLY A 186 -33.63 -3.44 9.95
N THR A 187 -33.35 -2.18 9.57
CA THR A 187 -31.98 -1.68 9.26
C THR A 187 -31.03 -1.60 10.46
N GLY A 188 -31.56 -1.60 11.69
CA GLY A 188 -30.79 -1.32 12.91
C GLY A 188 -30.41 0.16 13.10
N LEU A 189 -31.03 1.09 12.36
CA LEU A 189 -30.82 2.53 12.50
C LEU A 189 -31.73 3.07 13.62
N THR A 190 -31.19 3.19 14.83
CA THR A 190 -31.90 3.65 16.04
C THR A 190 -31.01 4.57 16.88
N ALA A 191 -31.60 5.34 17.81
CA ALA A 191 -30.85 6.22 18.71
C ALA A 191 -29.79 5.44 19.53
N GLY A 192 -28.53 5.88 19.47
CA GLY A 192 -27.39 5.20 20.09
C GLY A 192 -26.75 4.08 19.26
N ALA A 193 -27.30 3.73 18.09
CA ALA A 193 -26.65 2.80 17.16
C ALA A 193 -25.40 3.45 16.54
N ARG A 194 -24.32 2.68 16.44
CA ARG A 194 -23.13 3.08 15.67
C ARG A 194 -23.41 2.85 14.19
N VAL A 195 -22.97 3.79 13.37
CA VAL A 195 -23.21 3.76 11.92
C VAL A 195 -21.93 4.02 11.15
N PHE A 196 -21.80 3.31 10.04
CA PHE A 196 -20.78 3.53 9.02
C PHE A 196 -21.46 4.20 7.82
N ILE A 197 -20.94 5.37 7.43
CA ILE A 197 -21.49 6.22 6.37
C ILE A 197 -20.44 6.35 5.28
N TYR A 198 -20.79 5.99 4.05
CA TYR A 198 -19.82 5.82 2.97
C TYR A 198 -20.43 6.06 1.59
N GLY A 199 -19.60 6.20 0.56
CA GLY A 199 -20.06 6.27 -0.83
C GLY A 199 -18.93 6.16 -1.84
N PHE A 200 -19.27 5.99 -3.11
CA PHE A 200 -18.36 5.47 -4.13
C PHE A 200 -18.11 6.45 -5.28
N SER A 201 -16.96 6.32 -5.92
CA SER A 201 -16.58 7.14 -7.09
C SER A 201 -16.63 6.37 -8.41
N GLY A 202 -17.53 5.40 -8.56
CA GLY A 202 -17.73 4.66 -9.82
C GLY A 202 -16.50 3.88 -10.33
N GLY A 203 -15.51 3.63 -9.46
CA GLY A 203 -14.36 2.79 -9.80
C GLY A 203 -14.83 1.36 -9.99
N GLY A 204 -14.94 0.91 -11.25
CA GLY A 204 -15.45 -0.41 -11.65
C GLY A 204 -14.54 -1.60 -11.30
N PHE A 205 -14.01 -1.62 -10.08
CA PHE A 205 -13.27 -2.73 -9.51
C PHE A 205 -14.26 -3.78 -9.00
N SER A 206 -14.34 -4.92 -9.69
CA SER A 206 -15.08 -6.07 -9.24
C SER A 206 -14.41 -6.69 -8.01
N GLY A 207 -14.87 -6.32 -6.81
CA GLY A 207 -14.33 -6.84 -5.56
C GLY A 207 -15.29 -6.67 -4.40
N PHE A 208 -15.23 -7.62 -3.46
CA PHE A 208 -15.77 -7.47 -2.12
C PHE A 208 -14.59 -7.30 -1.14
N PRO A 209 -14.69 -6.44 -0.11
CA PRO A 209 -15.74 -5.45 0.09
C PRO A 209 -15.72 -4.42 -1.05
N PRO A 210 -16.86 -3.73 -1.31
CA PRO A 210 -16.90 -2.59 -2.20
C PRO A 210 -15.86 -1.54 -1.79
N ASP A 211 -15.37 -0.72 -2.75
CA ASP A 211 -14.28 0.25 -2.52
C ASP A 211 -14.83 1.70 -2.35
N PRO A 212 -15.33 2.09 -1.15
CA PRO A 212 -15.86 3.42 -0.94
C PRO A 212 -14.73 4.42 -0.94
N ARG A 213 -15.02 5.53 -1.59
CA ARG A 213 -14.09 6.60 -1.86
C ARG A 213 -13.96 7.60 -0.71
N ILE A 214 -15.03 7.70 0.07
CA ILE A 214 -15.05 8.33 1.39
C ILE A 214 -15.84 7.42 2.33
N SER A 215 -15.43 7.39 3.60
CA SER A 215 -16.10 6.60 4.63
C SER A 215 -15.81 7.15 6.03
N GLU A 216 -16.81 7.12 6.91
CA GLU A 216 -16.66 7.51 8.31
C GLU A 216 -17.55 6.70 9.26
N TYR A 217 -17.19 6.75 10.54
CA TYR A 217 -17.93 6.14 11.64
C TYR A 217 -18.54 7.23 12.52
N ASN A 218 -19.84 7.15 12.73
CA ASN A 218 -20.65 8.09 13.51
C ASN A 218 -21.61 7.32 14.44
N GLU A 219 -22.42 8.03 15.21
CA GLU A 219 -23.41 7.44 16.14
C GLU A 219 -24.71 8.24 16.05
N ILE A 220 -25.84 7.55 15.95
CA ILE A 220 -27.16 8.20 15.83
C ILE A 220 -27.53 8.85 17.17
N GLU A 221 -27.97 10.11 17.13
CA GLU A 221 -28.59 10.80 18.25
C GLU A 221 -30.10 10.54 18.31
N SER A 222 -30.80 10.68 17.18
CA SER A 222 -32.24 10.43 17.06
C SER A 222 -32.64 10.02 15.64
N VAL A 223 -33.83 9.43 15.50
CA VAL A 223 -34.47 9.13 14.21
C VAL A 223 -35.92 9.63 14.28
N ASP A 224 -36.36 10.37 13.27
CA ASP A 224 -37.74 10.87 13.12
C ASP A 224 -38.19 10.77 11.66
N GLY A 225 -39.09 9.82 11.37
CA GLY A 225 -39.36 9.40 10.00
C GLY A 225 -38.08 8.91 9.31
N SER A 226 -37.83 9.38 8.08
CA SER A 226 -36.61 9.15 7.30
C SER A 226 -35.39 9.97 7.78
N SER A 227 -35.58 10.95 8.66
CA SER A 227 -34.53 11.85 9.14
C SER A 227 -33.73 11.21 10.27
N VAL A 228 -32.40 11.13 10.10
CA VAL A 228 -31.45 10.57 11.06
C VAL A 228 -30.50 11.67 11.53
N SER A 229 -30.56 12.02 12.81
CA SER A 229 -29.61 12.94 13.44
C SER A 229 -28.40 12.19 13.98
N LEU A 230 -27.22 12.76 13.79
CA LEU A 230 -25.91 12.21 14.11
C LEU A 230 -25.27 13.03 15.24
N ARG A 231 -24.63 12.35 16.21
CA ARG A 231 -23.93 13.00 17.34
C ARG A 231 -22.74 13.87 16.94
N ARG A 232 -22.35 13.86 15.66
CA ARG A 232 -21.25 14.63 15.07
C ARG A 232 -21.64 14.97 13.64
N GLY A 233 -21.32 16.19 13.19
CA GLY A 233 -21.45 16.54 11.77
C GLY A 233 -20.57 15.67 10.89
N LEU A 234 -21.02 15.40 9.66
CA LEU A 234 -20.28 14.62 8.66
C LEU A 234 -18.88 15.18 8.40
N LYS A 235 -17.89 14.32 8.15
CA LYS A 235 -16.53 14.72 7.74
C LYS A 235 -16.44 15.11 6.26
N TYR A 236 -17.41 14.69 5.45
CA TYR A 236 -17.35 14.74 3.99
C TYR A 236 -18.72 15.07 3.37
N ASP A 237 -18.69 15.53 2.13
CA ASP A 237 -19.88 15.72 1.29
C ASP A 237 -20.28 14.42 0.58
N TYR A 238 -21.56 14.10 0.62
CA TYR A 238 -22.19 12.94 0.00
C TYR A 238 -23.25 13.43 -0.99
N ASP A 239 -23.27 12.92 -2.23
CA ASP A 239 -24.25 13.32 -3.24
C ASP A 239 -25.04 12.11 -3.74
N ALA A 240 -26.36 12.13 -3.53
CA ALA A 240 -27.27 11.04 -3.91
C ALA A 240 -27.28 10.74 -5.42
N ARG A 241 -26.68 11.62 -6.23
CA ARG A 241 -26.55 11.49 -7.69
C ARG A 241 -25.34 10.65 -8.12
N TRP A 242 -24.56 10.08 -7.21
CA TRP A 242 -23.44 9.19 -7.58
C TRP A 242 -23.95 7.92 -8.28
N PRO A 243 -23.41 7.53 -9.46
CA PRO A 243 -24.00 6.47 -10.29
C PRO A 243 -24.02 5.11 -9.61
N ASP A 244 -25.21 4.63 -9.21
CA ASP A 244 -25.39 3.36 -8.52
C ASP A 244 -25.42 2.19 -9.51
N GLY A 245 -24.46 1.27 -9.36
CA GLY A 245 -24.24 0.13 -10.24
C GLY A 245 -25.19 -1.04 -9.96
N SER A 246 -25.60 -1.72 -11.03
CA SER A 246 -26.41 -2.94 -10.95
C SER A 246 -25.53 -4.20 -10.95
N GLY A 247 -25.79 -5.11 -10.01
CA GLY A 247 -25.06 -6.37 -9.86
C GLY A 247 -25.19 -6.97 -8.46
N THR A 248 -24.40 -8.02 -8.18
CA THR A 248 -24.32 -8.69 -6.86
C THR A 248 -23.74 -7.80 -5.77
N PHE A 249 -22.98 -6.77 -6.17
CA PHE A 249 -22.47 -5.73 -5.29
C PHE A 249 -22.99 -4.40 -5.81
N VAL A 250 -23.58 -3.59 -4.93
CA VAL A 250 -24.12 -2.26 -5.28
C VAL A 250 -23.06 -1.21 -4.92
N PHE A 251 -22.69 -0.39 -5.90
CA PHE A 251 -21.62 0.59 -5.78
C PHE A 251 -22.03 1.89 -6.49
N GLY A 252 -22.00 3.00 -5.77
CA GLY A 252 -22.30 4.33 -6.31
C GLY A 252 -22.84 5.26 -5.23
N ALA A 253 -24.15 5.18 -5.03
CA ALA A 253 -24.91 6.06 -4.15
C ALA A 253 -24.35 6.05 -2.71
N PRO A 254 -24.39 7.19 -2.01
CA PRO A 254 -23.98 7.27 -0.62
C PRO A 254 -24.96 6.50 0.26
N ARG A 255 -24.43 5.78 1.26
CA ARG A 255 -25.16 4.78 2.05
C ARG A 255 -24.79 4.85 3.53
N ILE A 256 -25.75 4.47 4.37
CA ILE A 256 -25.62 4.31 5.82
C ILE A 256 -25.95 2.89 6.25
N ILE A 257 -25.06 2.27 7.02
CA ILE A 257 -25.25 0.93 7.59
C ILE A 257 -25.02 0.94 9.10
N SER A 258 -25.92 0.31 9.85
CA SER A 258 -25.73 0.09 11.28
C SER A 258 -24.69 -1.01 11.53
N ALA A 259 -23.80 -0.76 12.50
CA ALA A 259 -22.89 -1.75 13.06
C ALA A 259 -23.53 -2.56 14.21
N ASP A 260 -24.79 -2.27 14.54
CA ASP A 260 -25.55 -2.81 15.67
C ASP A 260 -26.88 -3.44 15.17
N ARG A 261 -26.79 -4.26 14.11
CA ARG A 261 -27.92 -4.99 13.48
C ARG A 261 -28.22 -6.30 14.20
N SER A 262 -29.46 -6.79 14.07
CA SER A 262 -29.88 -8.09 14.61
C SER A 262 -29.07 -9.29 14.08
N ASN A 263 -28.48 -9.14 12.89
CA ASN A 263 -27.66 -10.16 12.22
C ASN A 263 -26.19 -9.72 11.99
N PHE A 264 -25.76 -8.61 12.59
CA PHE A 264 -24.35 -8.19 12.63
C PHE A 264 -24.11 -7.21 13.78
N LYS A 265 -23.18 -7.56 14.66
CA LYS A 265 -22.78 -6.75 15.81
C LYS A 265 -21.26 -6.57 15.76
N GLY A 266 -20.81 -5.37 15.38
CA GLY A 266 -19.40 -5.03 15.19
C GLY A 266 -18.68 -4.75 16.51
N TYR A 267 -17.35 -4.90 16.52
CA TYR A 267 -16.52 -4.73 17.71
C TYR A 267 -16.38 -3.24 18.07
N ARG A 268 -16.71 -2.84 19.30
CA ARG A 268 -16.26 -1.54 19.85
C ARG A 268 -14.78 -1.59 20.23
N ARG A 269 -14.30 -2.75 20.66
CA ARG A 269 -12.89 -3.01 20.90
C ARG A 269 -12.56 -4.48 20.61
N LEU A 270 -11.57 -4.70 19.76
CA LEU A 270 -10.92 -5.99 19.53
C LEU A 270 -9.47 -5.89 19.99
N ILE A 271 -9.06 -6.76 20.90
CA ILE A 271 -7.69 -6.89 21.41
C ILE A 271 -7.26 -8.35 21.18
N ILE A 272 -6.08 -8.55 20.59
CA ILE A 272 -5.50 -9.89 20.41
C ILE A 272 -4.02 -9.83 20.79
N HIS A 273 -3.62 -10.60 21.81
CA HIS A 273 -2.24 -10.67 22.28
C HIS A 273 -1.67 -12.08 22.05
N ASP A 274 -0.40 -12.14 21.61
CA ASP A 274 0.37 -13.35 21.27
C ASP A 274 -0.29 -14.27 20.22
N ILE A 275 -0.99 -13.70 19.23
CA ILE A 275 -1.83 -14.43 18.26
C ILE A 275 -1.08 -15.59 17.58
N ASN A 276 -1.66 -16.79 17.60
CA ASN A 276 -1.02 -17.97 17.02
C ASN A 276 -2.04 -18.80 16.25
N VAL A 277 -1.95 -18.73 14.92
CA VAL A 277 -2.89 -19.40 14.01
C VAL A 277 -2.08 -20.26 13.05
N VAL A 278 -2.26 -21.58 13.20
CA VAL A 278 -1.45 -22.59 12.49
C VAL A 278 -2.18 -23.10 11.25
N ALA A 279 -1.41 -23.45 10.21
CA ALA A 279 -1.97 -24.00 8.98
C ALA A 279 -2.47 -25.44 9.20
N ASN A 280 -3.61 -25.77 8.58
CA ASN A 280 -4.10 -27.14 8.53
C ASN A 280 -3.26 -27.95 7.53
N PRO A 281 -2.54 -29.01 7.96
CA PRO A 281 -1.70 -29.80 7.08
C PRO A 281 -2.49 -30.64 6.06
N ASN A 282 -3.81 -30.78 6.24
CA ASN A 282 -4.69 -31.57 5.37
C ASN A 282 -5.29 -30.74 4.22
N TRP A 283 -5.22 -29.41 4.26
CA TRP A 283 -5.71 -28.54 3.19
C TRP A 283 -4.71 -28.49 2.03
N THR A 284 -4.90 -29.41 1.08
CA THR A 284 -4.09 -29.55 -0.15
C THR A 284 -4.81 -29.07 -1.42
N THR A 285 -5.89 -28.30 -1.26
CA THR A 285 -6.70 -27.78 -2.37
C THR A 285 -5.97 -26.66 -3.13
N ALA A 286 -6.34 -26.41 -4.39
CA ALA A 286 -5.70 -25.38 -5.22
C ALA A 286 -5.86 -23.94 -4.66
N ASN A 287 -6.83 -23.71 -3.77
CA ASN A 287 -7.08 -22.43 -3.12
C ASN A 287 -6.36 -22.30 -1.76
N ALA A 288 -5.82 -23.39 -1.21
CA ALA A 288 -5.05 -23.40 0.03
C ALA A 288 -3.60 -22.93 -0.20
N ASN A 289 -3.44 -21.73 -0.76
CA ASN A 289 -2.13 -21.08 -0.88
C ASN A 289 -1.59 -20.66 0.51
N LEU A 290 -0.32 -20.24 0.56
CA LEU A 290 0.34 -19.77 1.78
C LEU A 290 -0.28 -18.48 2.37
N GLU A 291 -1.10 -17.78 1.59
CA GLU A 291 -1.78 -16.55 2.02
C GLU A 291 -3.13 -16.85 2.70
N ARG A 292 -3.75 -18.01 2.43
CA ARG A 292 -5.06 -18.41 2.99
C ARG A 292 -4.96 -19.42 4.12
N ASN A 293 -4.22 -20.54 3.95
CA ASN A 293 -4.16 -21.58 4.98
C ASN A 293 -3.48 -21.04 6.26
N GLY A 294 -4.22 -20.93 7.37
CA GLY A 294 -3.75 -20.27 8.60
C GLY A 294 -3.91 -18.74 8.62
N ARG A 295 -4.71 -18.16 7.72
CA ARG A 295 -4.96 -16.71 7.63
C ARG A 295 -5.84 -16.18 8.75
N VAL A 296 -5.66 -14.89 9.07
CA VAL A 296 -6.57 -14.11 9.92
C VAL A 296 -7.20 -12.98 9.12
N THR A 297 -8.53 -12.98 9.00
CA THR A 297 -9.32 -11.92 8.34
C THR A 297 -10.08 -11.12 9.40
N ILE A 298 -9.92 -9.79 9.44
CA ILE A 298 -10.42 -8.92 10.51
C ILE A 298 -11.32 -7.82 9.94
N GLY A 299 -12.58 -7.81 10.37
CA GLY A 299 -13.63 -6.91 9.91
C GLY A 299 -14.38 -6.19 11.04
N GLY A 300 -14.99 -5.04 10.72
CA GLY A 300 -16.15 -4.51 11.44
C GLY A 300 -15.88 -3.92 12.84
N PHE A 301 -14.81 -3.14 13.01
CA PHE A 301 -14.35 -2.67 14.34
C PHE A 301 -14.16 -1.14 14.47
N ASP A 302 -14.46 -0.58 15.65
CA ASP A 302 -14.08 0.81 16.01
C ASP A 302 -12.60 0.94 16.41
N TYR A 303 -12.02 -0.12 16.96
CA TYR A 303 -10.63 -0.20 17.40
C TYR A 303 -10.15 -1.65 17.39
N CYS A 304 -9.03 -1.91 16.71
CA CYS A 304 -8.33 -3.20 16.73
C CYS A 304 -6.89 -3.01 17.19
N GLU A 305 -6.49 -3.79 18.19
CA GLU A 305 -5.12 -3.88 18.73
C GLU A 305 -4.65 -5.33 18.57
N ILE A 306 -3.50 -5.53 17.92
CA ILE A 306 -2.88 -6.85 17.73
C ILE A 306 -1.42 -6.73 18.18
N ARG A 307 -0.99 -7.56 19.13
CA ARG A 307 0.37 -7.47 19.66
C ARG A 307 0.99 -8.84 19.91
N GLY A 308 2.13 -9.08 19.26
CA GLY A 308 2.85 -10.34 19.35
C GLY A 308 2.14 -11.46 18.62
N GLY A 309 2.88 -12.39 18.02
CA GLY A 309 2.28 -13.59 17.44
C GLY A 309 2.93 -14.10 16.16
N GLN A 310 2.47 -15.27 15.73
CA GLN A 310 2.86 -15.95 14.48
C GLN A 310 1.61 -16.39 13.71
N LEU A 311 1.56 -16.06 12.41
CA LEU A 311 0.52 -16.52 11.50
C LEU A 311 1.17 -17.38 10.42
N ASP A 312 0.73 -18.64 10.31
CA ASP A 312 1.20 -19.56 9.26
C ASP A 312 0.68 -19.16 7.86
N GLY A 313 -0.45 -18.44 7.83
CA GLY A 313 -1.05 -17.85 6.64
C GLY A 313 -0.75 -16.35 6.50
N GLY A 314 -1.63 -15.65 5.76
CA GLY A 314 -1.63 -14.20 5.65
C GLY A 314 -2.44 -13.48 6.74
N MET A 315 -2.56 -12.16 6.60
CA MET A 315 -3.48 -11.34 7.38
C MET A 315 -4.24 -10.38 6.47
N TYR A 316 -5.52 -10.14 6.76
CA TYR A 316 -6.33 -9.17 6.03
C TYR A 316 -7.17 -8.37 7.00
N VAL A 317 -7.21 -7.06 6.82
CA VAL A 317 -7.89 -6.14 7.74
C VAL A 317 -8.70 -5.14 6.92
N SER A 318 -9.98 -4.96 7.26
CA SER A 318 -10.91 -4.11 6.50
C SER A 318 -12.13 -3.66 7.33
N GLN A 319 -12.87 -2.66 6.86
CA GLN A 319 -14.10 -2.14 7.54
C GLN A 319 -13.88 -1.86 9.03
N GLY A 320 -12.82 -1.14 9.38
CA GLY A 320 -12.60 -0.73 10.75
C GLY A 320 -11.82 0.56 10.86
N LYS A 321 -12.08 1.30 11.94
CA LYS A 321 -11.71 2.72 12.04
C LYS A 321 -10.23 2.95 12.39
N TYR A 322 -9.68 2.18 13.32
CA TYR A 322 -8.29 2.30 13.77
C TYR A 322 -7.68 0.91 14.02
N VAL A 323 -6.48 0.68 13.48
CA VAL A 323 -5.68 -0.54 13.67
C VAL A 323 -4.31 -0.17 14.25
N ASP A 324 -3.90 -0.84 15.32
CA ASP A 324 -2.52 -0.84 15.80
C ASP A 324 -2.04 -2.29 15.94
N ALA A 325 -1.17 -2.71 15.02
CA ALA A 325 -0.67 -4.07 14.90
C ALA A 325 0.86 -4.09 15.05
N CYS A 326 1.40 -4.90 15.95
CA CYS A 326 2.83 -4.88 16.24
C CYS A 326 3.40 -6.24 16.69
N GLU A 327 4.72 -6.39 16.55
CA GLU A 327 5.50 -7.56 16.99
C GLU A 327 5.06 -8.88 16.31
N LEU A 328 4.53 -8.82 15.08
CA LEU A 328 3.97 -9.96 14.33
C LEU A 328 4.96 -10.64 13.37
N ASP A 329 4.85 -11.97 13.28
CA ASP A 329 5.50 -12.86 12.33
C ASP A 329 4.45 -13.45 11.36
N VAL A 330 4.21 -12.80 10.23
CA VAL A 330 3.22 -13.27 9.23
C VAL A 330 3.94 -14.00 8.10
N ARG A 331 3.66 -15.29 7.92
CA ARG A 331 4.33 -16.13 6.93
C ARG A 331 3.81 -15.90 5.50
N GLY A 332 2.54 -15.50 5.37
CA GLY A 332 1.91 -15.09 4.11
C GLY A 332 1.97 -13.58 3.85
N GLY A 333 1.09 -13.11 2.97
CA GLY A 333 0.89 -11.68 2.69
C GLY A 333 -0.03 -10.99 3.69
N ILE A 334 0.20 -9.69 3.92
CA ILE A 334 -0.70 -8.82 4.68
C ILE A 334 -1.43 -7.89 3.70
N GLU A 335 -2.74 -7.73 3.85
CA GLU A 335 -3.52 -6.78 3.06
C GLU A 335 -4.41 -5.91 3.97
N PHE A 336 -4.11 -4.61 4.03
CA PHE A 336 -4.98 -3.61 4.62
C PHE A 336 -5.93 -3.10 3.51
N ASP A 337 -7.10 -3.72 3.40
CA ASP A 337 -8.09 -3.34 2.39
C ASP A 337 -9.15 -2.39 2.97
N LYS A 338 -9.78 -1.60 2.09
CA LYS A 338 -10.88 -0.64 2.24
C LYS A 338 -11.50 -0.30 3.60
N CYS A 339 -11.99 0.95 3.67
CA CYS A 339 -12.80 1.49 4.77
C CYS A 339 -12.03 1.69 6.08
N ILE A 340 -10.74 2.07 6.03
CA ILE A 340 -9.91 2.26 7.23
C ILE A 340 -9.45 3.72 7.37
N ASP A 341 -9.76 4.35 8.52
CA ASP A 341 -9.40 5.75 8.82
C ASP A 341 -7.90 5.87 9.18
N GLU A 342 -7.34 4.92 9.93
CA GLU A 342 -5.88 4.80 10.16
C GLU A 342 -5.40 3.35 10.48
N VAL A 343 -4.24 3.00 9.93
CA VAL A 343 -3.46 1.79 10.24
C VAL A 343 -2.06 2.17 10.74
N VAL A 344 -1.67 1.59 11.86
CA VAL A 344 -0.31 1.62 12.41
C VAL A 344 0.22 0.19 12.46
N PHE A 345 1.29 -0.13 11.73
CA PHE A 345 1.89 -1.47 11.68
C PHE A 345 3.38 -1.41 11.99
N ARG A 346 3.84 -2.14 13.03
CA ARG A 346 5.13 -1.84 13.70
C ARG A 346 5.97 -3.06 14.08
N SER A 347 7.30 -2.98 13.92
CA SER A 347 8.29 -3.99 14.34
C SER A 347 7.86 -5.43 14.02
N SER A 348 7.42 -5.63 12.77
CA SER A 348 6.75 -6.84 12.28
C SER A 348 7.30 -7.25 10.93
N LYS A 349 7.18 -8.53 10.58
CA LYS A 349 7.67 -9.06 9.30
C LYS A 349 6.58 -9.85 8.57
N CYS A 350 6.59 -9.75 7.25
CA CYS A 350 5.65 -10.44 6.35
C CYS A 350 6.36 -10.95 5.09
N LEU A 351 5.69 -11.84 4.34
CA LEU A 351 6.12 -12.15 2.96
C LEU A 351 5.76 -10.97 2.05
N GLU A 352 4.51 -10.50 2.12
CA GLU A 352 3.99 -9.41 1.29
C GLU A 352 3.23 -8.35 2.12
N ILE A 353 3.11 -7.12 1.61
CA ILE A 353 2.28 -6.07 2.24
C ILE A 353 1.54 -5.16 1.23
N GLY A 354 0.21 -5.29 1.18
CA GLY A 354 -0.70 -4.46 0.41
C GLY A 354 -1.48 -3.46 1.28
N ALA A 355 -1.78 -2.29 0.72
CA ALA A 355 -2.75 -1.34 1.26
C ALA A 355 -3.48 -0.60 0.14
N GLY A 356 -4.82 -0.69 0.13
CA GLY A 356 -5.69 -0.10 -0.90
C GLY A 356 -5.98 1.40 -0.70
N VAL A 357 -6.68 2.02 -1.67
CA VAL A 357 -7.06 3.44 -1.62
C VAL A 357 -8.06 3.74 -0.50
N GLY A 358 -8.93 2.79 -0.16
CA GLY A 358 -9.82 2.89 0.99
C GLY A 358 -9.13 2.78 2.37
N VAL A 359 -7.80 2.66 2.43
CA VAL A 359 -7.01 2.98 3.64
C VAL A 359 -6.61 4.45 3.56
N ARG A 360 -6.98 5.26 4.54
CA ARG A 360 -6.73 6.70 4.53
C ARG A 360 -5.31 7.06 5.01
N SER A 361 -4.90 6.52 6.15
CA SER A 361 -3.61 6.78 6.78
C SER A 361 -2.92 5.45 7.06
N LEU A 362 -1.70 5.26 6.53
CA LEU A 362 -0.87 4.08 6.77
C LEU A 362 0.49 4.49 7.31
N ILE A 363 0.83 3.97 8.49
CA ILE A 363 2.09 4.19 9.19
C ILE A 363 2.78 2.84 9.37
N LEU A 364 3.86 2.61 8.63
CA LEU A 364 4.74 1.45 8.76
C LEU A 364 6.00 1.87 9.55
N GLU A 365 6.28 1.23 10.67
CA GLU A 365 7.54 1.45 11.39
C GLU A 365 8.30 0.15 11.62
N ASP A 366 9.59 0.07 11.27
CA ASP A 366 10.43 -1.11 11.56
C ASP A 366 9.85 -2.41 10.94
N VAL A 367 9.12 -2.27 9.82
CA VAL A 367 8.45 -3.37 9.10
C VAL A 367 9.38 -3.98 8.04
N GLN A 368 9.44 -5.31 7.98
CA GLN A 368 10.11 -6.04 6.90
C GLN A 368 9.12 -6.77 5.98
N ALA A 369 9.17 -6.49 4.68
CA ALA A 369 8.45 -7.26 3.65
C ALA A 369 9.46 -7.93 2.70
N GLN A 370 9.13 -9.12 2.15
CA GLN A 370 10.12 -10.01 1.53
C GLN A 370 9.98 -10.21 0.01
N ASP A 371 8.78 -10.18 -0.58
CA ASP A 371 8.60 -10.39 -2.04
C ASP A 371 7.74 -9.33 -2.74
N PHE A 372 6.48 -9.16 -2.35
CA PHE A 372 5.56 -8.21 -2.99
C PHE A 372 5.06 -7.16 -2.02
N TRP A 373 4.79 -5.95 -2.51
CA TRP A 373 4.17 -4.89 -1.74
C TRP A 373 3.57 -3.82 -2.65
N ASN A 374 2.47 -3.22 -2.21
CA ASN A 374 1.74 -2.17 -2.92
C ASN A 374 1.06 -1.26 -1.91
N LEU A 375 1.61 -0.06 -1.70
CA LEU A 375 1.13 0.86 -0.67
C LEU A 375 0.45 2.06 -1.35
N SER A 376 -0.89 2.10 -1.32
CA SER A 376 -1.70 3.11 -2.03
C SER A 376 -2.68 3.90 -1.14
N PRO A 377 -2.37 4.29 0.12
CA PRO A 377 -3.35 4.93 1.00
C PRO A 377 -3.78 6.32 0.48
N SER A 378 -5.05 6.69 0.67
CA SER A 378 -5.64 7.89 0.06
C SER A 378 -5.23 9.23 0.67
N LYS A 379 -4.54 9.27 1.82
CA LYS A 379 -4.05 10.53 2.42
C LYS A 379 -2.60 10.50 2.86
N ASN A 380 -2.23 9.57 3.75
CA ASN A 380 -0.88 9.51 4.33
C ASN A 380 -0.23 8.15 4.11
N LEU A 381 1.00 8.15 3.62
CA LEU A 381 1.92 7.03 3.71
C LEU A 381 3.17 7.45 4.50
N VAL A 382 3.42 6.81 5.63
CA VAL A 382 4.65 6.99 6.42
C VAL A 382 5.35 5.65 6.51
N VAL A 383 6.64 5.61 6.15
CA VAL A 383 7.50 4.44 6.35
C VAL A 383 8.77 4.86 7.09
N ARG A 384 8.98 4.32 8.29
CA ARG A 384 10.11 4.62 9.18
C ARG A 384 10.91 3.35 9.43
N ARG A 385 12.22 3.36 9.21
CA ARG A 385 13.13 2.21 9.46
C ARG A 385 12.75 0.89 8.75
N GLY A 386 11.76 0.92 7.85
CA GLY A 386 11.24 -0.26 7.16
C GLY A 386 12.22 -0.79 6.12
N ARG A 387 12.20 -2.11 5.92
CA ARG A 387 13.06 -2.84 4.98
C ARG A 387 12.21 -3.62 3.98
N LEU A 388 12.04 -3.04 2.81
CA LEU A 388 11.12 -3.53 1.78
C LEU A 388 11.92 -4.19 0.65
N ILE A 389 11.93 -5.53 0.67
CA ILE A 389 12.50 -6.37 -0.38
C ILE A 389 11.43 -6.65 -1.41
N GLY A 390 11.82 -6.93 -2.66
CA GLY A 390 10.93 -7.67 -3.53
C GLY A 390 11.59 -8.31 -4.74
N LEU A 391 11.08 -9.49 -5.14
CA LEU A 391 11.37 -10.11 -6.44
C LEU A 391 10.35 -9.62 -7.46
N SER A 392 9.08 -9.63 -7.06
CA SER A 392 7.91 -9.33 -7.91
C SER A 392 7.42 -7.89 -7.82
N ALA A 393 8.31 -6.93 -7.52
CA ALA A 393 7.97 -5.51 -7.53
C ALA A 393 7.39 -5.12 -8.90
N SER A 394 6.09 -4.76 -8.95
CA SER A 394 5.36 -4.27 -10.12
C SER A 394 5.76 -2.84 -10.52
N ALA A 395 6.99 -2.46 -10.17
CA ALA A 395 7.69 -1.23 -10.46
C ALA A 395 7.93 -1.04 -11.97
N THR A 396 6.87 -0.73 -12.73
CA THR A 396 6.63 0.68 -13.09
C THR A 396 6.12 1.49 -11.90
N SER A 397 5.32 0.90 -10.99
CA SER A 397 4.90 1.41 -9.69
C SER A 397 5.50 0.68 -8.48
N VAL A 398 6.16 1.40 -7.57
CA VAL A 398 6.33 1.01 -6.16
C VAL A 398 5.07 1.32 -5.36
N LEU A 399 4.52 2.51 -5.57
CA LEU A 399 3.17 2.86 -5.17
C LEU A 399 2.33 2.81 -6.47
N GLY A 400 1.23 2.06 -6.47
CA GLY A 400 0.46 1.73 -7.69
C GLY A 400 -0.04 2.94 -8.50
N PRO A 401 -0.59 2.74 -9.72
CA PRO A 401 -1.41 3.80 -10.36
C PRO A 401 -2.60 4.23 -9.48
N THR A 402 -3.00 3.37 -8.54
CA THR A 402 -3.93 3.61 -7.41
C THR A 402 -3.40 4.58 -6.34
N SER A 403 -2.10 4.64 -6.10
CA SER A 403 -1.47 5.54 -5.10
C SER A 403 -1.43 7.01 -5.51
N SER A 404 -1.96 7.34 -6.68
CA SER A 404 -2.08 8.71 -7.20
C SER A 404 -2.83 9.65 -6.25
N LEU A 405 -3.59 9.11 -5.30
CA LEU A 405 -4.28 9.84 -4.23
C LEU A 405 -3.41 10.26 -3.04
N THR A 406 -2.29 9.59 -2.75
CA THR A 406 -1.55 9.81 -1.49
C THR A 406 -0.99 11.23 -1.40
N GLU A 407 -1.63 12.08 -0.60
CA GLU A 407 -1.27 13.50 -0.45
C GLU A 407 0.13 13.68 0.15
N ASN A 408 0.44 12.90 1.19
CA ASN A 408 1.65 13.02 2.00
C ASN A 408 2.38 11.66 2.04
N ILE A 409 3.60 11.62 1.53
CA ILE A 409 4.47 10.45 1.51
C ILE A 409 5.74 10.79 2.29
N SER A 410 6.08 10.00 3.30
CA SER A 410 7.28 10.21 4.14
C SER A 410 8.07 8.92 4.29
N PHE A 411 9.29 8.90 3.74
CA PHE A 411 10.27 7.84 3.94
C PHE A 411 11.39 8.32 4.88
N GLU A 412 11.66 7.58 5.95
CA GLU A 412 12.63 7.94 6.98
C GLU A 412 13.45 6.71 7.39
N GLY A 413 14.73 6.66 7.02
CA GLY A 413 15.59 5.49 7.27
C GLY A 413 15.14 4.21 6.55
N THR A 414 14.43 4.35 5.43
CA THR A 414 13.83 3.21 4.70
C THR A 414 14.83 2.56 3.75
N GLU A 415 14.97 1.23 3.81
CA GLU A 415 15.77 0.43 2.87
C GLU A 415 14.86 -0.25 1.83
N PHE A 416 15.08 0.04 0.55
CA PHE A 416 14.50 -0.69 -0.57
C PHE A 416 15.53 -1.62 -1.20
N VAL A 417 15.27 -2.93 -1.18
CA VAL A 417 16.20 -3.96 -1.68
C VAL A 417 15.81 -4.34 -3.12
N VAL A 418 16.54 -3.78 -4.09
CA VAL A 418 16.20 -3.87 -5.52
C VAL A 418 16.88 -5.09 -6.15
N THR A 419 16.09 -6.15 -6.36
CA THR A 419 16.57 -7.45 -6.88
C THR A 419 16.37 -7.65 -8.39
N SER A 420 15.66 -6.73 -9.08
CA SER A 420 15.36 -6.80 -10.53
C SER A 420 16.03 -5.68 -11.32
N SER A 421 16.56 -5.99 -12.50
CA SER A 421 17.24 -5.06 -13.43
C SER A 421 16.29 -4.20 -14.27
N THR A 422 14.98 -4.35 -14.10
CA THR A 422 13.96 -3.66 -14.90
C THR A 422 13.58 -2.28 -14.34
N LYS A 423 14.26 -1.84 -13.26
CA LYS A 423 13.77 -0.80 -12.34
C LYS A 423 14.61 0.47 -12.40
N THR A 424 13.96 1.61 -12.60
CA THR A 424 14.62 2.93 -12.74
C THR A 424 14.05 4.02 -11.83
N CYS A 425 12.84 3.83 -11.30
CA CYS A 425 12.12 4.81 -10.50
C CYS A 425 11.25 4.16 -9.40
N LEU A 426 10.74 4.99 -8.49
CA LEU A 426 9.82 4.58 -7.42
C LEU A 426 8.35 4.59 -7.94
N PHE A 427 7.70 5.75 -8.02
CA PHE A 427 6.29 5.92 -8.41
C PHE A 427 6.04 5.68 -9.91
N SER A 428 4.86 5.14 -10.26
CA SER A 428 4.46 4.96 -11.66
C SER A 428 3.88 6.20 -12.31
N GLY A 429 4.22 6.35 -13.59
CA GLY A 429 3.44 7.12 -14.54
C GLY A 429 4.05 8.47 -14.85
N ASP A 430 3.85 8.89 -16.10
CA ASP A 430 3.70 10.30 -16.40
C ASP A 430 2.20 10.57 -16.25
N TYR A 431 1.82 11.53 -15.43
CA TYR A 431 0.41 11.93 -15.30
C TYR A 431 -0.05 12.47 -16.66
N ARG A 432 -1.08 11.86 -17.25
CA ARG A 432 -1.63 12.36 -18.51
C ARG A 432 -2.27 13.73 -18.28
N GLU A 433 -1.76 14.70 -19.03
CA GLU A 433 -2.43 15.97 -19.25
C GLU A 433 -3.82 15.72 -19.84
N MET A 434 -4.80 16.50 -19.38
CA MET A 434 -6.08 16.66 -20.05
C MET A 434 -6.42 18.15 -20.11
N SER A 435 -7.02 18.54 -21.22
CA SER A 435 -7.73 19.81 -21.31
C SER A 435 -9.07 19.63 -20.61
N ILE A 436 -9.28 20.33 -19.50
CA ILE A 436 -10.58 20.47 -18.83
C ILE A 436 -11.06 21.87 -19.15
N THR A 437 -12.24 21.99 -19.74
CA THR A 437 -12.85 23.29 -20.07
C THR A 437 -13.16 24.04 -18.79
N LYS A 438 -12.84 25.33 -18.71
CA LYS A 438 -13.35 26.19 -17.63
C LYS A 438 -14.72 26.76 -18.02
N GLU A 439 -15.75 26.43 -17.23
CA GLU A 439 -17.10 26.98 -17.38
C GLU A 439 -17.29 28.25 -16.53
N SER A 440 -16.72 28.27 -15.31
CA SER A 440 -16.71 29.42 -14.40
C SER A 440 -15.51 29.38 -13.44
N ASP A 441 -15.35 30.36 -12.56
CA ASP A 441 -14.36 30.31 -11.46
C ASP A 441 -14.71 29.28 -10.36
N THR A 442 -15.82 28.56 -10.48
CA THR A 442 -16.25 27.48 -9.58
C THR A 442 -16.67 26.19 -10.28
N LEU A 443 -16.51 26.12 -11.62
CA LEU A 443 -17.00 25.00 -12.44
C LEU A 443 -16.06 24.75 -13.61
N LEU A 444 -15.60 23.50 -13.75
CA LEU A 444 -14.91 23.00 -14.94
C LEU A 444 -15.72 21.85 -15.57
N SER A 445 -15.42 21.48 -16.82
CA SER A 445 -16.09 20.39 -17.53
C SER A 445 -15.17 19.57 -18.45
N ILE A 446 -15.54 18.32 -18.70
CA ILE A 446 -14.91 17.45 -19.71
C ILE A 446 -15.93 16.48 -20.30
N SER A 447 -15.78 16.05 -21.55
CA SER A 447 -16.66 15.00 -22.10
C SER A 447 -16.46 13.67 -21.37
N ARG A 448 -17.57 12.95 -21.12
CA ARG A 448 -17.61 11.67 -20.40
C ARG A 448 -16.61 10.65 -20.95
N ARG A 449 -16.52 10.55 -22.27
CA ARG A 449 -15.54 9.70 -22.97
C ARG A 449 -14.07 10.03 -22.63
N HIS A 450 -13.71 11.30 -22.45
CA HIS A 450 -12.35 11.69 -22.05
C HIS A 450 -12.12 11.52 -20.55
N PHE A 451 -13.16 11.67 -19.72
CA PHE A 451 -13.12 11.30 -18.31
C PHE A 451 -12.81 9.80 -18.16
N ASP A 452 -13.65 8.91 -18.71
CA ASP A 452 -13.52 7.45 -18.53
C ASP A 452 -12.22 6.85 -19.10
N SER A 453 -11.70 7.43 -20.19
CA SER A 453 -10.44 6.98 -20.81
C SER A 453 -9.18 7.58 -20.17
N SER A 454 -9.34 8.51 -19.22
CA SER A 454 -8.25 9.02 -18.39
C SER A 454 -8.01 8.14 -17.16
N GLN A 455 -6.91 8.40 -16.44
CA GLN A 455 -6.77 7.91 -15.06
C GLN A 455 -7.52 8.81 -14.05
N ILE A 456 -7.87 10.04 -14.45
CA ILE A 456 -8.47 11.07 -13.59
C ILE A 456 -9.85 10.67 -13.07
N ALA A 457 -10.67 9.98 -13.88
CA ALA A 457 -11.95 9.41 -13.43
C ALA A 457 -11.82 8.51 -12.20
N ARG A 458 -10.65 7.90 -11.99
CA ARG A 458 -10.40 6.95 -10.89
C ARG A 458 -10.05 7.63 -9.56
N PHE A 459 -9.82 8.95 -9.53
CA PHE A 459 -9.24 9.62 -8.35
C PHE A 459 -9.78 11.03 -8.01
N MET A 460 -10.86 11.53 -8.62
CA MET A 460 -11.40 12.89 -8.34
C MET A 460 -12.31 13.03 -7.10
N SER A 461 -11.81 13.53 -5.96
CA SER A 461 -12.56 13.71 -4.68
C SER A 461 -13.03 15.14 -4.41
N PRO A 462 -13.97 15.36 -3.45
CA PRO A 462 -13.92 16.56 -2.61
C PRO A 462 -12.50 16.76 -2.03
N ASP A 463 -12.02 17.99 -1.92
CA ASP A 463 -10.63 18.36 -1.59
C ASP A 463 -9.55 17.82 -2.58
N ALA A 464 -9.90 17.24 -3.73
CA ALA A 464 -8.91 16.94 -4.76
C ALA A 464 -8.35 18.25 -5.34
N MET A 465 -7.02 18.35 -5.39
CA MET A 465 -6.37 19.44 -6.13
C MET A 465 -6.24 19.04 -7.59
N LEU A 466 -6.72 19.93 -8.44
CA LEU A 466 -6.25 20.08 -9.80
C LEU A 466 -5.15 21.13 -9.84
N TYR A 467 -4.28 21.01 -10.83
CA TYR A 467 -3.08 21.83 -10.98
C TYR A 467 -3.00 22.36 -12.41
N THR A 468 -2.38 23.51 -12.63
CA THR A 468 -2.08 23.99 -13.99
C THR A 468 -1.04 23.10 -14.66
N SER A 469 -0.82 23.28 -15.97
CA SER A 469 0.37 22.77 -16.67
C SER A 469 1.71 23.30 -16.12
N ALA A 470 1.70 24.29 -15.22
CA ALA A 470 2.87 24.71 -14.43
C ALA A 470 3.01 23.97 -13.08
N GLY A 471 2.09 23.05 -12.73
CA GLY A 471 2.10 22.32 -11.45
C GLY A 471 1.61 23.12 -10.25
N VAL A 472 1.10 24.34 -10.46
CA VAL A 472 0.54 25.19 -9.40
C VAL A 472 -0.87 24.69 -9.04
N PRO A 473 -1.23 24.50 -7.76
CA PRO A 473 -2.60 24.19 -7.34
C PRO A 473 -3.56 25.24 -7.89
N ALA A 474 -4.54 24.80 -8.67
CA ALA A 474 -5.29 25.66 -9.56
C ALA A 474 -6.79 25.67 -9.27
N PHE A 475 -7.33 24.52 -8.88
CA PHE A 475 -8.74 24.32 -8.58
C PHE A 475 -8.86 23.24 -7.51
N ARG A 476 -9.53 23.56 -6.41
CA ARG A 476 -9.95 22.57 -5.42
C ARG A 476 -11.33 22.08 -5.82
N LEU A 477 -11.52 20.77 -5.99
CA LEU A 477 -12.88 20.21 -6.03
C LEU A 477 -13.55 20.40 -4.66
N ASN A 478 -14.73 21.00 -4.64
CA ASN A 478 -15.55 21.12 -3.43
C ASN A 478 -16.47 19.91 -3.27
N LYS A 479 -16.72 19.14 -4.34
CA LYS A 479 -17.44 17.87 -4.29
C LYS A 479 -16.95 16.90 -5.38
N MET A 480 -17.43 15.66 -5.32
CA MET A 480 -17.25 14.67 -6.39
C MET A 480 -17.71 15.21 -7.76
N PRO A 481 -17.02 14.88 -8.87
CA PRO A 481 -17.54 15.16 -10.21
C PRO A 481 -18.87 14.46 -10.45
N TYR A 482 -19.76 15.12 -11.19
CA TYR A 482 -21.09 14.61 -11.55
C TYR A 482 -21.32 14.80 -13.06
N GLU A 483 -22.23 14.03 -13.63
CA GLU A 483 -22.51 14.01 -15.06
C GLU A 483 -23.84 14.69 -15.39
N VAL A 484 -23.87 15.44 -16.50
CA VAL A 484 -25.07 15.93 -17.19
C VAL A 484 -24.80 15.86 -18.70
N ASP A 485 -25.70 15.28 -19.48
CA ASP A 485 -25.67 15.27 -20.96
C ASP A 485 -24.31 14.92 -21.60
N ASP A 486 -23.75 13.75 -21.29
CA ASP A 486 -22.42 13.27 -21.75
C ASP A 486 -21.22 14.15 -21.33
N VAL A 487 -21.41 15.10 -20.39
CA VAL A 487 -20.37 15.98 -19.84
C VAL A 487 -20.23 15.76 -18.33
N VAL A 488 -18.99 15.55 -17.89
CA VAL A 488 -18.61 15.44 -16.47
C VAL A 488 -18.12 16.79 -15.98
N TYR A 489 -18.73 17.28 -14.91
CA TYR A 489 -18.48 18.58 -14.32
C TYR A 489 -17.72 18.47 -13.00
N PHE A 490 -16.81 19.41 -12.75
CA PHE A 490 -16.02 19.54 -11.54
C PHE A 490 -16.41 20.86 -10.86
N GLU A 491 -17.19 20.79 -9.77
CA GLU A 491 -17.49 21.97 -8.93
C GLU A 491 -16.42 22.17 -7.86
N GLY A 492 -16.07 23.42 -7.58
CA GLY A 492 -14.90 23.72 -6.76
C GLY A 492 -14.60 25.20 -6.52
N ASP A 493 -13.46 25.45 -5.86
CA ASP A 493 -12.85 26.77 -5.70
C ASP A 493 -11.67 26.90 -6.66
N SER A 494 -11.70 27.87 -7.59
CA SER A 494 -10.51 28.24 -8.35
C SER A 494 -9.49 28.96 -7.47
N LEU A 495 -8.36 28.31 -7.20
CA LEU A 495 -7.28 28.80 -6.33
C LEU A 495 -6.36 29.83 -7.03
N VAL A 496 -6.43 29.88 -8.36
CA VAL A 496 -5.80 30.87 -9.22
C VAL A 496 -6.83 31.39 -10.24
N SER A 497 -6.52 32.46 -10.97
CA SER A 497 -7.35 32.83 -12.12
C SER A 497 -7.12 31.85 -13.26
N LEU A 498 -8.17 31.12 -13.65
CA LEU A 498 -8.15 30.19 -14.78
C LEU A 498 -8.64 30.88 -16.07
N SER A 499 -8.01 30.57 -17.21
CA SER A 499 -8.56 30.87 -18.53
C SER A 499 -9.41 29.68 -19.04
N THR A 500 -10.18 29.89 -20.11
CA THR A 500 -10.91 28.82 -20.84
C THR A 500 -9.98 27.76 -21.44
N ASP A 501 -8.73 28.14 -21.70
CA ASP A 501 -7.76 27.37 -22.49
C ASP A 501 -6.68 26.74 -21.59
N ASN A 502 -6.84 26.84 -20.26
CA ASN A 502 -5.88 26.30 -19.30
C ASN A 502 -5.92 24.77 -19.29
N GLU A 503 -4.80 24.12 -19.57
CA GLU A 503 -4.64 22.70 -19.28
C GLU A 503 -4.59 22.48 -17.77
N ILE A 504 -5.52 21.64 -17.31
CA ILE A 504 -5.72 21.29 -15.91
C ILE A 504 -5.24 19.85 -15.71
N ARG A 505 -3.99 19.72 -15.23
CA ARG A 505 -3.45 18.45 -14.75
C ARG A 505 -4.11 18.08 -13.42
N ALA A 506 -4.03 16.81 -13.05
CA ALA A 506 -4.45 16.37 -11.72
C ALA A 506 -3.38 15.49 -11.09
N PHE A 507 -3.19 15.68 -9.78
CA PHE A 507 -2.23 15.03 -8.90
C PHE A 507 -0.78 14.99 -9.39
N CYS A 508 0.01 15.95 -8.94
CA CYS A 508 1.31 15.59 -8.37
C CYS A 508 1.13 15.21 -6.88
N HIS A 509 2.01 14.36 -6.34
CA HIS A 509 2.07 14.11 -4.90
C HIS A 509 2.43 15.41 -4.16
N ARG A 510 1.57 15.90 -3.26
CA ARG A 510 1.72 17.25 -2.65
C ARG A 510 2.96 17.36 -1.77
N ASN A 511 3.21 16.36 -0.93
CA ASN A 511 4.32 16.35 0.02
C ASN A 511 5.05 15.00 -0.03
N ILE A 512 6.08 14.88 -0.87
CA ILE A 512 7.06 13.79 -0.74
C ILE A 512 8.18 14.27 0.18
N ARG A 513 8.50 13.51 1.23
CA ARG A 513 9.61 13.76 2.14
C ARG A 513 10.47 12.51 2.26
N THR A 514 11.79 12.68 2.16
CA THR A 514 12.76 11.60 2.25
C THR A 514 13.89 11.99 3.20
N ARG A 515 14.21 11.10 4.14
CA ARG A 515 15.37 11.17 5.02
C ARG A 515 16.00 9.78 5.06
N ASP A 516 17.32 9.72 4.90
CA ASP A 516 18.11 8.49 5.02
C ASP A 516 17.54 7.30 4.19
N LEU A 517 17.02 7.63 3.00
CA LEU A 517 16.42 6.70 2.05
C LEU A 517 17.51 5.93 1.29
N ALA A 518 17.52 4.59 1.38
CA ALA A 518 18.52 3.73 0.76
C ALA A 518 17.93 2.82 -0.32
N PHE A 519 18.64 2.71 -1.45
CA PHE A 519 18.39 1.72 -2.50
C PHE A 519 19.57 0.74 -2.56
N VAL A 520 19.35 -0.50 -2.15
CA VAL A 520 20.39 -1.53 -2.02
C VAL A 520 20.09 -2.75 -2.92
N GLY A 521 20.89 -3.80 -2.79
CA GLY A 521 20.81 -4.97 -3.68
C GLY A 521 21.52 -4.75 -5.03
N PRO A 522 21.57 -5.78 -5.90
CA PRO A 522 22.38 -5.75 -7.12
C PRO A 522 22.03 -4.62 -8.08
N TYR A 523 20.77 -4.16 -8.07
CA TYR A 523 20.26 -3.14 -8.98
C TYR A 523 19.83 -1.85 -8.28
N GLY A 524 20.10 -1.67 -6.98
CA GLY A 524 19.72 -0.44 -6.24
C GLY A 524 20.27 0.84 -6.88
N LYS A 525 21.47 0.76 -7.46
CA LYS A 525 22.14 1.84 -8.23
C LYS A 525 21.47 2.19 -9.57
N GLN A 526 20.44 1.46 -10.00
CA GLN A 526 19.67 1.75 -11.22
C GLN A 526 18.48 2.67 -10.97
N ILE A 527 18.02 2.80 -9.72
CA ILE A 527 17.02 3.79 -9.33
C ILE A 527 17.64 5.19 -9.41
N ARG A 528 17.10 6.06 -10.27
CA ARG A 528 17.64 7.42 -10.52
C ARG A 528 16.70 8.55 -10.11
N THR A 529 15.41 8.25 -10.00
CA THR A 529 14.34 9.23 -9.75
C THR A 529 13.27 8.63 -8.85
N LEU A 530 12.51 9.49 -8.16
CA LEU A 530 11.34 9.02 -7.42
C LEU A 530 10.12 8.76 -8.32
N GLY A 531 10.05 9.29 -9.55
CA GLY A 531 8.96 9.03 -10.50
C GLY A 531 9.44 8.69 -11.91
N ARG A 532 8.51 8.44 -12.85
CA ARG A 532 8.82 8.21 -14.27
C ARG A 532 9.57 9.40 -14.87
N ALA A 533 10.40 9.13 -15.87
CA ALA A 533 11.37 10.08 -16.41
C ALA A 533 10.74 11.12 -17.37
N ILE A 534 10.01 12.09 -16.81
CA ILE A 534 9.87 13.42 -17.42
C ILE A 534 11.24 14.12 -17.32
N ALA A 535 11.58 14.98 -18.30
CA ALA A 535 12.90 15.61 -18.43
C ALA A 535 13.23 16.69 -17.38
N THR A 536 12.50 16.76 -16.27
CA THR A 536 12.74 17.66 -15.14
C THR A 536 13.53 16.91 -14.08
N PRO A 537 14.76 17.32 -13.72
CA PRO A 537 15.45 16.75 -12.58
C PRO A 537 14.63 16.97 -11.30
N VAL A 538 14.37 15.90 -10.54
CA VAL A 538 14.21 16.07 -9.08
C VAL A 538 15.54 16.57 -8.56
N ASP A 539 15.54 17.60 -7.72
CA ASP A 539 16.77 18.24 -7.26
C ASP A 539 17.46 17.40 -6.18
N ILE A 540 18.10 16.32 -6.64
CA ILE A 540 18.89 15.40 -5.82
C ILE A 540 20.32 15.97 -5.75
N ASP A 541 20.48 16.90 -4.81
CA ASP A 541 21.73 17.60 -4.46
C ASP A 541 22.89 16.65 -4.06
N SER A 542 22.59 15.36 -3.85
CA SER A 542 23.50 14.34 -3.33
C SER A 542 24.11 13.38 -4.38
N PHE A 543 23.92 13.60 -5.69
CA PHE A 543 24.65 12.87 -6.73
C PHE A 543 25.77 13.70 -7.36
N ASP A 544 27.01 13.33 -7.01
CA ASP A 544 28.27 14.02 -7.27
C ASP A 544 28.43 14.61 -8.68
N ILE A 545 28.97 15.83 -8.71
CA ILE A 545 29.62 16.43 -9.87
C ILE A 545 31.06 15.89 -9.90
N GLY A 546 31.42 15.18 -10.96
CA GLY A 546 32.73 14.53 -11.05
C GLY A 546 32.76 13.29 -11.94
N PRO A 547 33.80 12.44 -11.81
CA PRO A 547 33.93 11.20 -12.54
C PRO A 547 32.81 10.22 -12.20
N ALA A 548 32.12 9.70 -13.22
CA ALA A 548 31.05 8.73 -13.05
C ALA A 548 31.05 7.71 -14.19
N PHE A 549 30.40 6.58 -13.97
CA PHE A 549 30.12 5.60 -15.01
C PHE A 549 28.67 5.11 -14.94
N PHE A 550 28.18 4.51 -16.02
CA PHE A 550 26.95 3.73 -16.05
C PHE A 550 27.13 2.51 -16.96
N SER A 551 26.44 1.41 -16.65
CA SER A 551 26.57 0.16 -17.39
C SER A 551 25.23 -0.57 -17.48
N PHE A 552 25.09 -1.37 -18.55
CA PHE A 552 23.91 -2.20 -18.83
C PHE A 552 24.39 -3.57 -19.31
N ASP A 553 23.90 -4.64 -18.68
CA ASP A 553 24.08 -6.01 -19.14
C ASP A 553 22.76 -6.49 -19.77
N GLN A 554 22.70 -6.53 -21.10
CA GLN A 554 21.49 -6.90 -21.83
C GLN A 554 21.53 -8.37 -22.25
N ARG A 555 20.65 -9.17 -21.63
CA ARG A 555 20.56 -10.62 -21.88
C ARG A 555 19.59 -11.02 -23.00
N ILE A 556 18.78 -10.08 -23.50
CA ILE A 556 17.74 -10.30 -24.49
C ILE A 556 17.80 -9.14 -25.51
N ILE A 557 17.66 -9.43 -26.80
CA ILE A 557 17.56 -8.39 -27.85
C ILE A 557 16.18 -7.72 -27.74
N PRO A 558 16.06 -6.38 -27.84
CA PRO A 558 14.76 -5.72 -27.98
C PRO A 558 13.97 -6.29 -29.16
N PRO A 559 12.66 -6.59 -28.99
CA PRO A 559 11.85 -7.09 -30.10
C PRO A 559 11.86 -6.12 -31.29
N THR A 560 11.72 -6.68 -32.48
CA THR A 560 11.90 -6.09 -33.81
C THR A 560 11.63 -4.58 -33.90
N GLY A 561 12.70 -3.77 -33.96
CA GLY A 561 12.63 -2.31 -34.11
C GLY A 561 12.63 -1.51 -32.81
N GLY A 562 12.76 -2.14 -31.65
CA GLY A 562 12.84 -1.48 -30.35
C GLY A 562 14.07 -0.56 -30.18
N SER A 563 13.83 0.60 -29.57
CA SER A 563 14.87 1.44 -28.94
C SER A 563 14.89 1.14 -27.43
N ILE A 564 16.08 0.98 -26.85
CA ILE A 564 16.28 1.17 -25.41
C ILE A 564 16.78 2.59 -25.19
N THR A 565 15.86 3.49 -24.86
CA THR A 565 16.17 4.87 -24.48
C THR A 565 16.52 4.94 -23.00
N ASN A 566 17.76 5.34 -22.67
CA ASN A 566 18.28 5.40 -21.30
C ASN A 566 18.76 6.82 -20.92
N PRO A 567 18.04 7.55 -20.04
CA PRO A 567 18.48 8.85 -19.57
C PRO A 567 19.66 8.73 -18.59
N ILE A 568 20.68 9.58 -18.77
CA ILE A 568 21.88 9.58 -17.92
C ILE A 568 21.64 10.35 -16.62
N GLY A 569 20.70 11.30 -16.62
CA GLY A 569 20.19 12.03 -15.44
C GLY A 569 20.86 13.39 -15.19
N LYS A 570 22.11 13.57 -15.64
CA LYS A 570 22.80 14.87 -15.74
C LYS A 570 23.57 14.90 -17.07
N ARG A 571 24.03 16.08 -17.52
CA ARG A 571 24.93 16.20 -18.68
C ARG A 571 26.22 15.43 -18.40
N MET A 572 26.62 14.55 -19.32
CA MET A 572 27.84 13.76 -19.20
C MET A 572 28.74 13.98 -20.41
N PHE A 573 29.92 14.55 -20.17
CA PHE A 573 31.03 14.51 -21.11
C PHE A 573 31.59 13.09 -21.09
N ILE A 574 31.53 12.40 -22.23
CA ILE A 574 32.00 11.02 -22.35
C ILE A 574 33.53 11.03 -22.39
N ASN A 575 34.16 10.29 -21.49
CA ASN A 575 35.59 9.98 -21.60
C ASN A 575 35.79 8.66 -22.35
N ARG A 576 34.90 7.68 -22.14
CA ARG A 576 35.00 6.32 -22.69
C ARG A 576 33.66 5.60 -22.78
N ILE A 577 33.47 4.79 -23.82
CA ILE A 577 32.48 3.72 -23.93
C ILE A 577 33.23 2.40 -24.14
N SER A 578 32.76 1.30 -23.56
CA SER A 578 33.15 -0.06 -23.93
C SER A 578 31.93 -0.96 -24.03
N ILE A 579 31.92 -1.84 -25.04
CA ILE A 579 30.83 -2.78 -25.32
C ILE A 579 31.46 -4.16 -25.51
N ASP A 580 31.03 -5.15 -24.73
CA ASP A 580 31.53 -6.51 -24.85
C ASP A 580 30.46 -7.38 -25.50
N VAL A 581 30.66 -7.77 -26.77
CA VAL A 581 29.76 -8.70 -27.48
C VAL A 581 30.13 -10.13 -27.05
N LEU A 582 29.54 -10.58 -25.95
CA LEU A 582 29.81 -11.87 -25.31
C LEU A 582 29.36 -13.08 -26.14
N ARG A 583 28.28 -12.92 -26.93
CA ARG A 583 27.83 -13.87 -27.96
C ARG A 583 27.45 -13.09 -29.21
N ALA A 584 27.90 -13.55 -30.38
CA ALA A 584 27.49 -13.00 -31.66
C ALA A 584 26.00 -13.27 -31.96
N TYR A 585 25.37 -12.39 -32.73
CA TYR A 585 24.09 -12.68 -33.40
C TYR A 585 24.32 -13.67 -34.55
N SER A 586 23.55 -14.76 -34.57
CA SER A 586 23.67 -15.84 -35.56
C SER A 586 22.38 -16.09 -36.37
N GLY A 587 21.39 -15.21 -36.28
CA GLY A 587 20.18 -15.28 -37.11
C GLY A 587 20.41 -14.85 -38.56
N ASP A 588 19.37 -15.03 -39.40
CA ASP A 588 19.48 -14.91 -40.87
C ASP A 588 19.79 -13.49 -41.40
N SER A 589 19.58 -12.44 -40.60
CA SER A 589 19.73 -11.06 -41.07
C SER A 589 21.14 -10.79 -41.60
N GLY A 590 21.26 -10.16 -42.78
CA GLY A 590 22.54 -9.78 -43.37
C GLY A 590 23.39 -8.88 -42.45
N THR A 591 22.73 -7.98 -41.70
CA THR A 591 23.34 -7.02 -40.77
C THR A 591 22.71 -7.13 -39.39
N ALA A 592 23.51 -7.10 -38.32
CA ALA A 592 23.03 -6.89 -36.96
C ALA A 592 23.89 -5.83 -36.28
N THR A 593 23.35 -4.64 -36.05
CA THR A 593 24.13 -3.49 -35.55
C THR A 593 23.45 -2.79 -34.39
N LEU A 594 24.24 -2.45 -33.38
CA LEU A 594 23.85 -1.69 -32.21
C LEU A 594 24.27 -0.23 -32.40
N GLN A 595 23.32 0.68 -32.61
CA GLN A 595 23.58 2.13 -32.66
C GLN A 595 23.40 2.75 -31.28
N LEU A 596 24.32 3.63 -30.91
CA LEU A 596 24.27 4.47 -29.71
C LEU A 596 24.21 5.92 -30.16
N ARG A 597 23.13 6.62 -29.80
CA ARG A 597 22.84 7.98 -30.27
C ARG A 597 22.53 8.91 -29.10
N ASN A 598 22.80 10.20 -29.26
CA ASN A 598 22.14 11.22 -28.46
C ASN A 598 20.71 11.42 -28.99
N ILE A 599 19.73 11.70 -28.13
CA ILE A 599 18.34 11.90 -28.60
C ILE A 599 18.25 13.11 -29.52
N GLY A 600 17.59 12.93 -30.67
CA GLY A 600 17.51 13.91 -31.76
C GLY A 600 18.83 14.13 -32.53
N GLY A 601 19.95 13.58 -32.06
CA GLY A 601 21.29 13.84 -32.58
C GLY A 601 21.85 12.75 -33.49
N ALA A 602 23.15 12.90 -33.80
CA ALA A 602 23.93 11.94 -34.58
C ALA A 602 24.11 10.59 -33.85
N THR A 603 24.53 9.58 -34.59
CA THR A 603 25.02 8.32 -34.03
C THR A 603 26.45 8.52 -33.55
N LEU A 604 26.68 8.30 -32.26
CA LEU A 604 27.97 8.44 -31.59
C LEU A 604 28.84 7.21 -31.89
N PHE A 605 28.24 6.02 -31.77
CA PHE A 605 28.93 4.76 -31.98
C PHE A 605 27.97 3.69 -32.54
N THR A 606 28.48 2.84 -33.42
CA THR A 606 27.80 1.69 -34.01
C THR A 606 28.69 0.47 -33.79
N VAL A 607 28.12 -0.63 -33.31
CA VAL A 607 28.83 -1.91 -33.14
C VAL A 607 28.14 -3.00 -33.95
N ASP A 608 28.92 -3.77 -34.72
CA ASP A 608 28.48 -5.03 -35.31
C ASP A 608 28.30 -6.10 -34.21
N LEU A 609 27.07 -6.60 -34.10
CA LEU A 609 26.67 -7.66 -33.19
C LEU A 609 26.96 -9.06 -33.75
N LYS A 610 27.33 -9.21 -35.04
CA LYS A 610 27.76 -10.51 -35.60
C LYS A 610 29.17 -10.91 -35.20
N THR A 611 30.00 -9.95 -34.79
CA THR A 611 31.38 -10.21 -34.37
C THR A 611 31.48 -10.14 -32.84
N ALA A 612 31.87 -11.24 -32.20
CA ALA A 612 32.07 -11.27 -30.75
C ALA A 612 33.25 -10.40 -30.30
N GLY A 613 33.39 -10.21 -28.98
CA GLY A 613 34.54 -9.55 -28.35
C GLY A 613 34.30 -8.10 -27.89
N ARG A 614 35.34 -7.52 -27.29
CA ARG A 614 35.31 -6.20 -26.64
C ARG A 614 35.65 -5.08 -27.62
N ARG A 615 34.76 -4.09 -27.73
CA ARG A 615 34.99 -2.79 -28.36
C ARG A 615 35.24 -1.73 -27.29
N VAL A 616 36.11 -0.78 -27.60
CA VAL A 616 36.32 0.43 -26.77
C VAL A 616 36.38 1.64 -27.69
N ILE A 617 35.74 2.73 -27.28
CA ILE A 617 35.95 4.05 -27.88
C ILE A 617 36.13 5.06 -26.74
N ASP A 618 37.14 5.90 -26.81
CA ASP A 618 37.44 6.94 -25.83
C ASP A 618 37.95 8.21 -26.54
N VAL A 619 38.24 9.24 -25.76
CA VAL A 619 38.75 10.53 -26.28
C VAL A 619 40.09 10.44 -27.03
N SER A 620 40.79 9.29 -26.99
CA SER A 620 41.98 9.02 -27.81
C SER A 620 41.72 8.18 -29.07
N GLY A 621 40.50 7.68 -29.27
CA GLY A 621 40.08 6.99 -30.49
C GLY A 621 39.26 5.73 -30.24
N ALA A 622 39.16 4.88 -31.27
CA ALA A 622 38.41 3.63 -31.22
C ALA A 622 39.34 2.41 -31.38
N TYR A 623 39.09 1.37 -30.58
CA TYR A 623 39.97 0.22 -30.39
C TYR A 623 39.20 -1.09 -30.51
N ASN A 624 39.89 -2.12 -31.02
CA ASN A 624 39.37 -3.47 -31.23
C ASN A 624 38.09 -3.53 -32.10
N LEU A 625 37.95 -2.59 -33.02
CA LEU A 625 36.79 -2.51 -33.91
C LEU A 625 36.71 -3.71 -34.87
N ALA A 626 35.48 -4.20 -35.06
CA ALA A 626 35.14 -5.20 -36.06
C ALA A 626 34.76 -4.55 -37.41
N SER A 627 34.70 -5.38 -38.46
CA SER A 627 34.28 -4.98 -39.81
C SER A 627 32.78 -4.66 -39.86
N GLY A 628 32.41 -3.44 -39.46
CA GLY A 628 31.02 -2.97 -39.36
C GLY A 628 30.82 -1.97 -38.23
N ASP A 629 31.78 -1.86 -37.30
CA ASP A 629 31.77 -0.82 -36.28
C ASP A 629 32.12 0.55 -36.87
N SER A 630 31.59 1.62 -36.28
CA SER A 630 31.94 3.00 -36.66
C SER A 630 31.55 4.00 -35.57
N GLY A 631 32.31 5.08 -35.40
CA GLY A 631 31.90 6.20 -34.56
C GLY A 631 33.04 7.06 -34.03
N ALA A 632 32.65 8.10 -33.30
CA ALA A 632 33.51 9.05 -32.61
C ALA A 632 32.83 9.47 -31.31
N ILE A 633 33.58 9.63 -30.23
CA ILE A 633 33.12 10.44 -29.11
C ILE A 633 33.34 11.90 -29.51
N ASP A 634 32.22 12.59 -29.79
CA ASP A 634 32.23 14.04 -29.85
C ASP A 634 32.38 14.63 -28.43
N HIS A 635 32.86 15.86 -28.32
CA HIS A 635 33.01 16.54 -27.04
C HIS A 635 31.69 17.11 -26.48
N ASP A 636 30.60 17.02 -27.24
CA ASP A 636 29.26 17.42 -26.79
C ASP A 636 28.77 16.56 -25.61
N PRO A 637 28.25 17.17 -24.52
CA PRO A 637 27.76 16.44 -23.36
C PRO A 637 26.44 15.73 -23.69
N ILE A 638 26.43 14.40 -23.62
CA ILE A 638 25.23 13.62 -23.89
C ILE A 638 24.31 13.58 -22.67
N TRP A 639 23.02 13.39 -22.95
CA TRP A 639 21.96 13.45 -21.92
C TRP A 639 21.14 12.16 -21.84
N ILE A 640 20.90 11.54 -23.00
CA ILE A 640 20.14 10.30 -23.13
C ILE A 640 20.83 9.44 -24.19
N VAL A 641 21.16 8.18 -23.86
CA VAL A 641 21.62 7.20 -24.85
C VAL A 641 20.40 6.48 -25.41
N ASP A 642 20.15 6.67 -26.69
CA ASP A 642 19.23 5.84 -27.47
C ASP A 642 20.02 4.68 -28.07
N ILE A 643 19.75 3.46 -27.58
CA ILE A 643 20.35 2.22 -28.07
C ILE A 643 19.36 1.54 -29.03
N ARG A 644 19.71 1.45 -30.32
CA ARG A 644 18.86 0.86 -31.36
C ARG A 644 19.50 -0.36 -32.01
N VAL A 645 18.67 -1.31 -32.40
CA VAL A 645 19.03 -2.36 -33.36
C VAL A 645 18.68 -1.87 -34.76
N THR A 646 19.67 -1.69 -35.64
CA THR A 646 19.41 -1.23 -37.02
C THR A 646 18.92 -2.38 -37.89
N ASN A 647 17.77 -2.17 -38.54
CA ASN A 647 16.95 -3.19 -39.20
C ASN A 647 16.31 -4.18 -38.21
N GLY A 648 15.10 -4.65 -38.54
CA GLY A 648 14.35 -5.57 -37.70
C GLY A 648 14.98 -6.96 -37.67
N LEU A 649 15.77 -7.27 -36.63
CA LEU A 649 16.32 -8.60 -36.43
C LEU A 649 15.21 -9.59 -36.05
N SER A 650 14.90 -10.50 -36.97
CA SER A 650 14.31 -11.78 -36.60
C SER A 650 15.32 -12.63 -35.83
N VAL A 651 14.82 -13.29 -34.80
CA VAL A 651 15.45 -14.44 -34.13
C VAL A 651 14.40 -15.54 -34.05
N ARG A 652 14.78 -16.77 -34.37
CA ARG A 652 13.91 -17.95 -34.27
C ARG A 652 14.03 -18.64 -32.90
N SER A 653 15.08 -18.28 -32.14
CA SER A 653 15.32 -18.75 -30.77
C SER A 653 16.21 -17.78 -29.98
N ASP A 654 16.15 -17.83 -28.66
CA ASP A 654 17.01 -17.05 -27.75
C ASP A 654 18.52 -17.37 -27.89
N LEU A 655 18.88 -18.43 -28.61
CA LEU A 655 20.26 -18.80 -28.89
C LEU A 655 20.86 -18.02 -30.07
N GLU A 656 20.02 -17.56 -31.01
CA GLU A 656 20.45 -16.78 -32.19
C GLU A 656 20.73 -15.31 -31.87
N GLY A 657 20.24 -14.82 -30.74
CA GLY A 657 20.45 -13.43 -30.31
C GLY A 657 21.87 -13.18 -29.80
N SER A 658 22.47 -12.05 -30.17
CA SER A 658 23.68 -11.54 -29.54
C SER A 658 23.48 -11.29 -28.04
N LEU A 659 24.45 -11.69 -27.22
CA LEU A 659 24.56 -11.32 -25.80
C LEU A 659 25.62 -10.23 -25.68
N TRP A 660 25.33 -9.11 -25.01
CA TRP A 660 26.29 -8.02 -24.86
C TRP A 660 26.15 -7.22 -23.55
N SER A 661 27.27 -6.66 -23.11
CA SER A 661 27.32 -5.63 -22.07
C SER A 661 27.70 -4.27 -22.67
N PHE A 662 27.36 -3.20 -21.97
CA PHE A 662 27.78 -1.83 -22.26
C PHE A 662 28.22 -1.15 -20.97
N ARG A 663 29.24 -0.29 -21.07
CA ARG A 663 29.69 0.62 -20.02
C ARG A 663 30.13 1.94 -20.64
N CYS A 664 29.74 3.05 -20.03
CA CYS A 664 30.19 4.40 -20.38
C CYS A 664 30.73 5.09 -19.13
N GLU A 665 31.84 5.82 -19.29
CA GLU A 665 32.62 6.50 -18.26
C GLU A 665 32.83 7.95 -18.71
N GLY A 666 32.70 8.90 -17.79
CA GLY A 666 32.72 10.32 -18.14
C GLY A 666 32.68 11.24 -16.92
N VAL A 667 32.52 12.54 -17.17
CA VAL A 667 32.35 13.55 -16.13
C VAL A 667 30.93 14.09 -16.16
N ARG A 668 30.22 14.01 -15.03
CA ARG A 668 28.92 14.66 -14.85
C ARG A 668 29.11 16.14 -14.58
N THR A 669 28.38 16.99 -15.29
CA THR A 669 28.33 18.44 -15.04
C THR A 669 26.94 18.87 -14.56
N PRO A 670 26.84 20.05 -13.91
CA PRO A 670 25.57 20.74 -13.78
C PRO A 670 24.94 21.05 -15.15
N LEU A 671 23.67 21.49 -15.10
CA LEU A 671 22.82 21.77 -16.26
C LEU A 671 23.16 23.11 -16.93
#